data_AF-A0A6H0Y0C2-F1
#
_entry.id   AF-A0A6H0Y0C2-F1
#
_cell.length_a   1.000
_cell.length_b   1.000
_cell.length_c   1.000
_cell.angle_alpha   90.00
_cell.angle_beta   90.00
_cell.angle_gamma   90.00
#
_symmetry.space_group_name_H-M   'P 1'
#
loop_
_entity.id
_entity.type
_entity.pdbx_description
1 polymer ?
#
loop_
_entity_poly.entity_id
_entity_poly.type
_entity_poly.pdbx_seq_one_letter_code
_entity_poly.pdbx_strand_id
1 'polypeptide(L)'
;MADKTPSDAPPSYAQATGKAGNTPTASSNQAGPSAPHLGDPRAQNGIPAHYRRSMEDENRPLPEGWVRTYDPETSHQFFVDTTQDPPRSIWTHPHDDPVYMNSLSGEARERAEQESLRHGQPTKADITAEHTDEEDIDDHHTSGPIPGELPPRPEGKGKGKATFGRKLKDKLTGMTHEEREQERKRRAEEERRLYEQHQRLRQAMSKAAQTGERQLLGKDKDGKDVYIEPPRYDNGYSNYGGYPGQPGGAFSYNPYGSGIYSAPNARYMRPAGPYGRPYGGGYGGGYGMPLALGGGLLGDYDQWPIGIAVASDGRIFTTYTRGSYRYTLGVVVNKTAEAPYPSLGYNLPVDQLNTTWNGIAFGSNNSTGFISVQAVYITSAQNSTGRPETLWVLDTGRPTVHNAQGDPSMPYGQPGGPKLVAISLTNNTIYRTYTFPSTVHYPDSYMNDLRFDLRTNVPGMSGDGVAYIVDSSNEGRTAFIVLDLKTGESWRRLEQDKSVLRVPNDVPVYQGKPFYLKEKGSPVSWQQEGLDGIQLTPDGLRIYYSPLTSDYLYSIPTANLRERNSNPTAELDAHSNVTNHGQRGGNANGFEGDSNGLIYQLMPEHNAVFIYDSTSKGNGQTNAYLRDPRIIWPDGASIGADGYIYLNINQLPYQPDWNDGIDSRQYPGAILRAKLPGNGTKISSLYSGSYPGTAR
;
A
#
# COMPACT_ATOMS: atom_id res chain seq x y z
N MET A 1 -27.81 -24.55 -24.09
CA MET A 1 -28.22 -24.98 -22.74
C MET A 1 -29.31 -24.04 -22.20
N ALA A 2 -30.37 -23.77 -22.97
CA ALA A 2 -31.36 -22.72 -22.61
C ALA A 2 -32.60 -23.28 -21.87
N ASP A 3 -32.65 -24.58 -21.60
CA ASP A 3 -33.88 -25.29 -21.20
C ASP A 3 -33.84 -25.86 -19.77
N LYS A 4 -32.98 -25.32 -18.90
CA LYS A 4 -32.82 -25.79 -17.51
C LYS A 4 -32.86 -24.70 -16.44
N THR A 5 -33.19 -23.44 -16.75
CA THR A 5 -33.20 -22.36 -15.74
C THR A 5 -34.57 -22.28 -15.04
N PRO A 6 -34.67 -22.45 -13.71
CA PRO A 6 -35.93 -22.38 -12.98
C PRO A 6 -36.56 -20.98 -13.07
N SER A 7 -37.89 -20.92 -13.21
CA SER A 7 -38.66 -19.66 -13.17
C SER A 7 -38.81 -19.07 -11.78
N ASP A 8 -38.59 -19.88 -10.75
CA ASP A 8 -39.09 -19.59 -9.41
C ASP A 8 -38.01 -18.92 -8.55
N ALA A 9 -38.39 -17.83 -7.88
CA ALA A 9 -37.55 -17.14 -6.90
C ALA A 9 -37.20 -18.10 -5.74
N PRO A 10 -36.05 -17.92 -5.06
CA PRO A 10 -35.75 -18.71 -3.87
C PRO A 10 -36.84 -18.54 -2.80
N PRO A 11 -37.06 -19.53 -1.90
CA PRO A 11 -38.00 -19.40 -0.79
C PRO A 11 -37.78 -18.10 0.00
N SER A 12 -38.85 -17.56 0.58
CA SER A 12 -38.83 -16.26 1.27
C SER A 12 -37.70 -16.18 2.32
N TYR A 13 -37.07 -15.01 2.44
CA TYR A 13 -35.93 -14.75 3.36
C TYR A 13 -36.22 -15.17 4.83
N ALA A 14 -37.48 -15.12 5.25
CA ALA A 14 -37.94 -15.56 6.57
C ALA A 14 -37.84 -17.09 6.79
N GLN A 15 -37.90 -17.88 5.72
CA GLN A 15 -37.74 -19.34 5.78
C GLN A 15 -36.26 -19.76 5.69
N ALA A 16 -35.42 -19.00 4.99
CA ALA A 16 -33.98 -19.32 4.83
C ALA A 16 -33.11 -18.96 6.06
N THR A 17 -33.58 -18.07 6.94
CA THR A 17 -32.84 -17.59 8.13
C THR A 17 -33.30 -18.20 9.45
N GLY A 18 -34.18 -19.21 9.43
CA GLY A 18 -34.53 -19.99 10.61
C GLY A 18 -35.23 -19.19 11.72
N LYS A 19 -36.47 -18.75 11.49
CA LYS A 19 -37.40 -18.49 12.60
C LYS A 19 -38.23 -19.73 12.87
N ALA A 20 -37.76 -20.57 13.78
CA ALA A 20 -38.61 -21.51 14.50
C ALA A 20 -38.88 -20.95 15.91
N GLY A 21 -40.16 -20.73 16.21
CA GLY A 21 -40.66 -20.61 17.59
C GLY A 21 -41.08 -19.22 18.05
N ASN A 22 -42.26 -18.77 17.65
CA ASN A 22 -43.31 -18.51 18.64
C ASN A 22 -44.66 -18.24 17.96
N THR A 23 -45.62 -19.09 18.28
CA THR A 23 -47.05 -19.00 17.97
C THR A 23 -47.66 -17.73 18.59
N PRO A 24 -48.56 -17.00 17.92
CA PRO A 24 -49.38 -16.01 18.59
C PRO A 24 -50.73 -16.62 18.98
N THR A 25 -50.99 -16.73 20.28
CA THR A 25 -52.36 -16.74 20.80
C THR A 25 -52.96 -15.33 20.72
N ALA A 26 -54.19 -15.28 20.25
CA ALA A 26 -54.99 -14.09 19.99
C ALA A 26 -55.36 -13.30 21.25
N SER A 27 -55.37 -11.97 21.16
CA SER A 27 -56.47 -11.15 21.68
C SER A 27 -56.55 -9.81 20.94
N SER A 28 -57.79 -9.37 20.75
CA SER A 28 -58.32 -8.33 19.87
C SER A 28 -58.19 -6.88 20.35
N ASN A 29 -58.11 -5.97 19.37
CA ASN A 29 -58.73 -4.63 19.28
C ASN A 29 -58.57 -3.62 20.43
N GLN A 30 -57.89 -2.50 20.15
CA GLN A 30 -58.54 -1.18 20.00
C GLN A 30 -57.63 -0.19 19.27
N ALA A 31 -58.24 0.61 18.39
CA ALA A 31 -57.61 1.62 17.55
C ALA A 31 -57.58 3.00 18.24
N GLY A 32 -56.51 3.77 18.01
CA GLY A 32 -56.40 5.19 18.35
C GLY A 32 -54.99 5.75 18.04
N PRO A 33 -54.86 6.98 17.49
CA PRO A 33 -53.71 7.38 16.69
C PRO A 33 -52.60 8.01 17.55
N SER A 34 -51.45 7.35 17.59
CA SER A 34 -50.21 7.98 18.05
C SER A 34 -49.06 7.20 17.45
N ALA A 35 -48.48 7.75 16.38
CA ALA A 35 -47.20 7.30 15.87
C ALA A 35 -46.10 7.88 16.77
N PRO A 36 -45.27 7.05 17.41
CA PRO A 36 -43.92 7.44 17.78
C PRO A 36 -43.01 7.08 16.60
N HIS A 37 -42.30 8.08 16.09
CA HIS A 37 -41.16 7.91 15.20
C HIS A 37 -40.12 6.98 15.85
N LEU A 38 -40.20 5.69 15.56
CA LEU A 38 -39.11 4.73 15.77
C LEU A 38 -38.82 4.12 14.40
N GLY A 39 -37.91 4.77 13.67
CA GLY A 39 -37.36 4.23 12.44
C GLY A 39 -36.60 2.94 12.73
N ASP A 40 -36.69 1.97 11.82
CA ASP A 40 -35.91 0.74 11.84
C ASP A 40 -34.43 1.08 12.09
N PRO A 41 -33.78 0.53 13.14
CA PRO A 41 -32.39 0.83 13.48
C PRO A 41 -31.37 0.42 12.40
N ARG A 42 -31.82 -0.15 11.27
CA ARG A 42 -31.02 -0.48 10.08
C ARG A 42 -31.27 0.42 8.87
N ALA A 43 -32.18 1.40 8.95
CA ALA A 43 -32.49 2.31 7.86
C ALA A 43 -31.63 3.58 7.91
N GLN A 44 -30.44 3.56 7.31
CA GLN A 44 -29.63 4.78 7.13
C GLN A 44 -30.32 5.69 6.08
N ASN A 45 -30.39 7.00 6.35
CA ASN A 45 -31.01 8.01 5.48
C ASN A 45 -32.47 7.75 5.04
N GLY A 46 -33.19 6.81 5.67
CA GLY A 46 -34.57 6.41 5.32
C GLY A 46 -34.66 5.29 4.27
N ILE A 47 -33.53 4.66 3.91
CA ILE A 47 -33.48 3.54 2.95
C ILE A 47 -33.26 2.24 3.73
N PRO A 48 -34.13 1.22 3.60
CA PRO A 48 -33.94 -0.07 4.27
C PRO A 48 -32.65 -0.78 3.81
N ALA A 49 -31.94 -1.41 4.74
CA ALA A 49 -30.64 -2.04 4.47
C ALA A 49 -30.66 -3.08 3.34
N HIS A 50 -31.74 -3.86 3.20
CA HIS A 50 -31.86 -4.86 2.13
C HIS A 50 -32.06 -4.21 0.75
N TYR A 51 -32.78 -3.08 0.67
CA TYR A 51 -32.87 -2.31 -0.57
C TYR A 51 -31.54 -1.66 -0.92
N ARG A 52 -30.81 -1.12 0.07
CA ARG A 52 -29.45 -0.61 -0.14
C ARG A 52 -28.53 -1.68 -0.71
N ARG A 53 -28.52 -2.86 -0.09
CA ARG A 53 -27.70 -3.99 -0.54
C ARG A 53 -28.10 -4.48 -1.92
N SER A 54 -29.40 -4.50 -2.24
CA SER A 54 -29.85 -4.79 -3.60
C SER A 54 -29.35 -3.77 -4.63
N MET A 55 -29.25 -2.48 -4.29
CA MET A 55 -28.71 -1.46 -5.19
C MET A 55 -27.19 -1.59 -5.35
N GLU A 56 -26.48 -1.96 -4.28
CA GLU A 56 -25.03 -2.21 -4.30
C GLU A 56 -24.70 -3.45 -5.14
N ASP A 57 -25.47 -4.52 -4.99
CA ASP A 57 -25.27 -5.80 -5.68
C ASP A 57 -25.58 -5.74 -7.19
N GLU A 58 -26.37 -4.77 -7.67
CA GLU A 58 -26.66 -4.58 -9.10
C GLU A 58 -25.41 -4.25 -9.93
N ASN A 59 -24.39 -3.65 -9.30
CA ASN A 59 -23.17 -3.23 -9.98
C ASN A 59 -22.02 -4.23 -9.84
N ARG A 60 -22.16 -5.25 -8.98
CA ARG A 60 -21.15 -6.29 -8.78
C ARG A 60 -21.15 -7.26 -9.98
N PRO A 61 -19.97 -7.64 -10.51
CA PRO A 61 -19.88 -8.67 -11.56
C PRO A 61 -20.19 -10.05 -10.98
N LEU A 62 -20.86 -10.91 -11.76
CA LEU A 62 -21.10 -12.29 -11.37
C LEU A 62 -19.97 -13.23 -11.79
N PRO A 63 -19.69 -14.28 -10.99
CA PRO A 63 -18.83 -15.36 -11.42
C PRO A 63 -19.40 -16.14 -12.62
N GLU A 64 -18.53 -16.87 -13.31
CA GLU A 64 -18.93 -17.78 -14.40
C GLU A 64 -19.98 -18.79 -13.92
N GLY A 65 -21.02 -19.00 -14.72
CA GLY A 65 -22.11 -19.91 -14.38
C GLY A 65 -23.22 -19.30 -13.50
N TRP A 66 -23.06 -18.07 -13.02
CA TRP A 66 -24.12 -17.36 -12.29
C TRP A 66 -24.88 -16.40 -13.19
N VAL A 67 -26.20 -16.30 -13.01
CA VAL A 67 -27.04 -15.30 -13.68
C VAL A 67 -27.81 -14.47 -12.66
N ARG A 68 -28.00 -13.18 -12.94
CA ARG A 68 -28.84 -12.27 -12.15
C ARG A 68 -30.22 -12.18 -12.77
N THR A 69 -31.23 -12.31 -11.93
CA THR A 69 -32.64 -12.21 -12.31
C THR A 69 -33.36 -11.23 -11.38
N TYR A 70 -34.56 -10.81 -11.79
CA TYR A 70 -35.37 -9.85 -11.06
C TYR A 70 -36.74 -10.46 -10.73
N ASP A 71 -37.15 -10.37 -9.46
CA ASP A 71 -38.48 -10.77 -9.02
C ASP A 71 -39.41 -9.53 -8.98
N PRO A 72 -40.44 -9.47 -9.85
CA PRO A 72 -41.38 -8.36 -9.91
C PRO A 72 -42.30 -8.26 -8.70
N GLU A 73 -42.50 -9.34 -7.92
CA GLU A 73 -43.37 -9.35 -6.74
C GLU A 73 -42.68 -8.70 -5.54
N THR A 74 -41.44 -9.12 -5.23
CA THR A 74 -40.66 -8.54 -4.13
C THR A 74 -39.89 -7.28 -4.54
N SER A 75 -39.87 -6.94 -5.82
CA SER A 75 -39.06 -5.88 -6.39
C SER A 75 -37.57 -6.00 -6.00
N HIS A 76 -37.07 -7.23 -5.87
CA HIS A 76 -35.71 -7.57 -5.47
C HIS A 76 -35.03 -8.44 -6.54
N GLN A 77 -33.70 -8.36 -6.64
CA GLN A 77 -32.95 -9.24 -7.54
C GLN A 77 -32.52 -10.53 -6.85
N PHE A 78 -32.38 -11.61 -7.58
CA PHE A 78 -31.83 -12.86 -7.07
C PHE A 78 -30.80 -13.41 -8.07
N PHE A 79 -29.99 -14.36 -7.60
CA PHE A 79 -28.90 -14.94 -8.37
C PHE A 79 -29.13 -16.43 -8.50
N VAL A 80 -28.90 -16.97 -9.69
CA VAL A 80 -29.10 -18.39 -9.98
C VAL A 80 -27.78 -19.00 -10.45
N ASP A 81 -27.33 -20.03 -9.75
CA ASP A 81 -26.21 -20.87 -10.16
C ASP A 81 -26.69 -21.87 -11.21
N THR A 82 -26.36 -21.62 -12.47
CA THR A 82 -26.74 -22.45 -13.61
C THR A 82 -25.82 -23.66 -13.81
N THR A 83 -24.76 -23.79 -13.00
CA THR A 83 -23.83 -24.94 -13.06
C THR A 83 -24.32 -26.16 -12.28
N GLN A 84 -25.31 -25.99 -11.39
CA GLN A 84 -25.88 -27.05 -10.58
C GLN A 84 -27.12 -27.70 -11.25
N ASP A 85 -27.37 -28.98 -10.97
CA ASP A 85 -28.57 -29.71 -11.41
C ASP A 85 -29.26 -30.36 -10.20
N PRO A 86 -30.42 -29.85 -9.71
CA PRO A 86 -31.15 -28.69 -10.24
C PRO A 86 -30.43 -27.35 -9.92
N PRO A 87 -30.65 -26.27 -10.68
CA PRO A 87 -30.03 -24.97 -10.41
C PRO A 87 -30.40 -24.39 -9.05
N ARG A 88 -29.44 -23.65 -8.46
CA ARG A 88 -29.57 -23.10 -7.10
C ARG A 88 -29.77 -21.59 -7.13
N SER A 89 -30.92 -21.13 -6.64
CA SER A 89 -31.24 -19.70 -6.51
C SER A 89 -30.92 -19.17 -5.11
N ILE A 90 -30.32 -17.98 -5.01
CA ILE A 90 -30.01 -17.28 -3.75
C ILE A 90 -30.36 -15.78 -3.83
N TRP A 91 -30.67 -15.17 -2.68
CA TRP A 91 -30.99 -13.74 -2.58
C TRP A 91 -29.77 -12.83 -2.42
N THR A 92 -28.61 -13.40 -2.07
CA THR A 92 -27.35 -12.68 -1.84
C THR A 92 -26.39 -12.87 -3.00
N HIS A 93 -25.51 -11.90 -3.24
CA HIS A 93 -24.47 -12.04 -4.25
C HIS A 93 -23.64 -13.33 -4.04
N PRO A 94 -23.20 -14.04 -5.10
CA PRO A 94 -22.44 -15.29 -4.97
C PRO A 94 -21.20 -15.19 -4.09
N HIS A 95 -20.47 -14.06 -4.15
CA HIS A 95 -19.29 -13.82 -3.31
C HIS A 95 -19.59 -13.60 -1.82
N ASP A 96 -20.88 -13.50 -1.46
CA ASP A 96 -21.34 -13.42 -0.08
C ASP A 96 -22.04 -14.72 0.36
N ASP A 97 -22.17 -15.69 -0.55
CA ASP A 97 -22.77 -16.99 -0.25
C ASP A 97 -21.69 -17.96 0.27
N PRO A 98 -21.78 -18.41 1.53
CA PRO A 98 -20.76 -19.26 2.12
C PRO A 98 -20.63 -20.62 1.43
N VAL A 99 -21.70 -21.11 0.81
CA VAL A 99 -21.69 -22.39 0.07
C VAL A 99 -20.88 -22.25 -1.22
N TYR A 100 -21.10 -21.19 -2.00
CA TYR A 100 -20.29 -20.88 -3.17
C TYR A 100 -18.83 -20.62 -2.78
N MET A 101 -18.57 -19.80 -1.76
CA MET A 101 -17.21 -19.46 -1.33
C MET A 101 -16.40 -20.68 -0.84
N ASN A 102 -17.05 -21.66 -0.22
CA ASN A 102 -16.41 -22.92 0.19
C ASN A 102 -16.22 -23.91 -0.97
N SER A 103 -16.92 -23.74 -2.09
CA SER A 103 -16.74 -24.57 -3.30
C SER A 103 -15.52 -24.20 -4.13
N LEU A 104 -14.96 -23.00 -3.91
CA LEU A 104 -13.81 -22.49 -4.64
C LEU A 104 -12.49 -23.08 -4.13
N SER A 105 -11.52 -23.26 -5.02
CA SER A 105 -10.13 -23.55 -4.63
C SER A 105 -9.57 -22.38 -3.81
N GLY A 106 -8.53 -22.61 -2.99
CA GLY A 106 -7.96 -21.57 -2.11
C GLY A 106 -7.65 -20.26 -2.85
N GLU A 107 -7.05 -20.35 -4.03
CA GLU A 107 -6.73 -19.18 -4.87
C GLU A 107 -7.99 -18.49 -5.45
N ALA A 108 -8.98 -19.28 -5.92
CA ALA A 108 -10.22 -18.74 -6.45
C ALA A 108 -11.09 -18.09 -5.36
N ARG A 109 -11.06 -18.67 -4.15
CA ARG A 109 -11.71 -18.14 -2.95
C ARG A 109 -11.09 -16.81 -2.53
N GLU A 110 -9.76 -16.73 -2.44
CA GLU A 110 -9.07 -15.48 -2.12
C GLU A 110 -9.36 -14.37 -3.13
N ARG A 111 -9.46 -14.71 -4.42
CA ARG A 111 -9.86 -13.76 -5.49
C ARG A 111 -11.30 -13.26 -5.29
N ALA A 112 -12.23 -14.17 -5.03
CA ALA A 112 -13.63 -13.82 -4.78
C ALA A 112 -13.81 -12.99 -3.49
N GLU A 113 -13.05 -13.28 -2.44
CA GLU A 113 -13.02 -12.49 -1.19
C GLU A 113 -12.46 -11.08 -1.45
N GLN A 114 -11.39 -10.93 -2.23
CA GLN A 114 -10.85 -9.62 -2.61
C GLN A 114 -11.82 -8.79 -3.45
N GLU A 115 -12.54 -9.40 -4.39
CA GLU A 115 -13.58 -8.72 -5.18
C GLU A 115 -14.78 -8.31 -4.31
N SER A 116 -15.16 -9.13 -3.33
CA SER A 116 -16.18 -8.76 -2.34
C SER A 116 -15.73 -7.58 -1.47
N LEU A 117 -14.48 -7.59 -1.00
CA LEU A 117 -13.90 -6.52 -0.18
C LEU A 117 -13.77 -5.20 -0.93
N ARG A 118 -13.47 -5.21 -2.24
CA ARG A 118 -13.43 -3.99 -3.07
C ARG A 118 -14.76 -3.27 -3.16
N HIS A 119 -15.88 -3.95 -2.92
CA HIS A 119 -17.22 -3.43 -3.13
C HIS A 119 -18.05 -3.34 -1.84
N GLY A 120 -17.60 -3.99 -0.75
CA GLY A 120 -18.24 -3.96 0.57
C GLY A 120 -17.55 -3.08 1.63
N GLN A 121 -16.47 -2.35 1.30
CA GLN A 121 -15.81 -1.46 2.26
C GLN A 121 -16.56 -0.11 2.40
N PRO A 122 -16.90 0.35 3.62
CA PRO A 122 -17.33 1.71 3.84
C PRO A 122 -16.21 2.66 3.41
N THR A 123 -16.54 3.62 2.55
CA THR A 123 -15.59 4.65 2.11
C THR A 123 -15.15 5.50 3.31
N LYS A 124 -14.01 6.20 3.20
CA LYS A 124 -13.61 7.22 4.20
C LYS A 124 -14.75 8.22 4.45
N ALA A 125 -15.57 8.50 3.43
CA ALA A 125 -16.74 9.35 3.51
C ALA A 125 -17.94 8.72 4.24
N ASP A 126 -18.05 7.39 4.28
CA ASP A 126 -19.06 6.63 5.03
C ASP A 126 -18.67 6.54 6.51
N ILE A 127 -17.40 6.29 6.80
CA ILE A 127 -16.85 6.33 8.17
C ILE A 127 -17.05 7.73 8.78
N THR A 128 -16.86 8.79 7.98
CA THR A 128 -17.10 10.18 8.42
C THR A 128 -18.59 10.50 8.62
N ALA A 129 -19.48 9.75 7.96
CA ALA A 129 -20.93 9.90 8.09
C ALA A 129 -21.55 9.01 9.19
N GLU A 130 -20.88 7.92 9.56
CA GLU A 130 -21.33 6.93 10.56
C GLU A 130 -20.94 7.28 12.00
N HIS A 131 -20.09 8.29 12.22
CA HIS A 131 -19.89 8.85 13.56
C HIS A 131 -20.99 9.87 13.88
N THR A 132 -22.02 9.41 14.59
CA THR A 132 -22.97 10.29 15.27
C THR A 132 -22.19 11.22 16.20
N ASP A 133 -22.39 12.54 16.06
CA ASP A 133 -21.99 13.53 17.05
C ASP A 133 -22.97 13.47 18.26
N GLU A 134 -23.25 12.27 18.78
CA GLU A 134 -23.95 12.08 20.06
C GLU A 134 -22.92 11.96 21.19
N GLU A 135 -22.24 13.07 21.46
CA GLU A 135 -21.72 13.36 22.80
C GLU A 135 -22.46 14.62 23.26
N ASP A 136 -23.72 14.44 23.64
CA ASP A 136 -24.43 15.24 24.63
C ASP A 136 -25.77 14.52 24.85
N ILE A 137 -26.05 14.13 26.11
CA ILE A 137 -27.22 13.38 26.64
C ILE A 137 -26.92 11.88 26.91
N ASP A 138 -26.28 11.59 28.05
CA ASP A 138 -26.87 10.79 29.15
C ASP A 138 -25.83 10.48 30.26
N ASP A 139 -25.66 11.44 31.17
CA ASP A 139 -25.08 11.19 32.50
C ASP A 139 -26.15 10.57 33.41
N HIS A 140 -26.38 9.26 33.32
CA HIS A 140 -27.11 8.52 34.36
C HIS A 140 -26.47 7.16 34.64
N HIS A 141 -25.34 7.18 35.34
CA HIS A 141 -24.95 6.08 36.21
C HIS A 141 -25.09 6.47 37.69
N THR A 142 -26.07 5.82 38.30
CA THR A 142 -26.29 5.66 39.74
C THR A 142 -24.99 5.43 40.52
N SER A 143 -24.67 6.30 41.48
CA SER A 143 -23.70 6.02 42.53
C SER A 143 -24.33 6.24 43.92
N GLY A 144 -24.28 5.17 44.73
CA GLY A 144 -24.48 5.23 46.18
C GLY A 144 -23.29 5.90 46.88
N PRO A 145 -23.40 6.17 48.19
CA PRO A 145 -22.98 7.45 48.77
C PRO A 145 -21.58 7.43 49.39
N ILE A 146 -20.82 8.52 49.20
CA ILE A 146 -19.73 8.95 50.10
C ILE A 146 -19.85 10.47 50.33
N PRO A 147 -19.77 10.97 51.59
CA PRO A 147 -20.17 12.32 51.95
C PRO A 147 -19.02 13.34 51.87
N GLY A 148 -19.35 14.55 51.41
CA GLY A 148 -18.49 15.74 51.52
C GLY A 148 -18.95 16.86 50.59
N GLU A 149 -19.67 17.84 51.13
CA GLU A 149 -20.12 19.04 50.42
C GLU A 149 -18.94 19.87 49.88
N LEU A 150 -19.01 20.24 48.60
CA LEU A 150 -18.30 21.40 48.05
C LEU A 150 -19.32 22.41 47.50
N PRO A 151 -19.08 23.72 47.64
CA PRO A 151 -20.09 24.76 47.43
C PRO A 151 -20.41 25.02 45.94
N PRO A 152 -21.60 25.59 45.64
CA PRO A 152 -22.05 25.77 44.25
C PRO A 152 -21.27 26.88 43.54
N ARG A 153 -20.90 26.62 42.28
CA ARG A 153 -20.25 27.59 41.39
C ARG A 153 -21.32 28.47 40.72
N PRO A 154 -21.11 29.79 40.54
CA PRO A 154 -22.17 30.70 40.12
C PRO A 154 -22.53 30.52 38.65
N GLU A 155 -23.83 30.64 38.38
CA GLU A 155 -24.42 30.70 37.04
C GLU A 155 -24.01 31.97 36.28
N GLY A 156 -23.76 31.81 34.98
CA GLY A 156 -23.86 32.92 34.02
C GLY A 156 -22.59 33.24 33.24
N LYS A 157 -22.41 32.58 32.08
CA LYS A 157 -22.10 33.21 30.77
C LYS A 157 -21.81 32.13 29.72
N GLY A 158 -22.82 31.75 28.95
CA GLY A 158 -22.70 30.83 27.82
C GLY A 158 -23.44 31.35 26.60
N LYS A 159 -22.85 32.30 25.87
CA LYS A 159 -23.13 32.49 24.43
C LYS A 159 -21.80 32.55 23.69
N GLY A 160 -21.57 31.53 22.85
CA GLY A 160 -20.72 31.62 21.67
C GLY A 160 -19.23 31.28 21.80
N LYS A 161 -18.85 30.10 22.32
CA LYS A 161 -17.51 29.54 22.04
C LYS A 161 -17.60 28.09 21.58
N ALA A 162 -17.22 27.84 20.32
CA ALA A 162 -17.10 26.51 19.75
C ALA A 162 -16.13 25.65 20.57
N THR A 163 -16.57 24.44 20.94
CA THR A 163 -15.83 23.45 21.73
C THR A 163 -14.56 22.96 21.03
N PHE A 164 -13.58 22.49 21.81
CA PHE A 164 -12.27 22.06 21.33
C PHE A 164 -12.36 20.95 20.27
N GLY A 165 -13.27 19.97 20.45
CA GLY A 165 -13.53 18.91 19.47
C GLY A 165 -14.09 19.43 18.13
N ARG A 166 -14.91 20.49 18.17
CA ARG A 166 -15.44 21.14 16.95
C ARG A 166 -14.33 21.83 16.16
N LYS A 167 -13.44 22.55 16.84
CA LYS A 167 -12.27 23.20 16.22
C LYS A 167 -11.24 22.20 15.69
N LEU A 168 -11.05 21.09 16.40
CA LEU A 168 -10.19 20.01 15.95
C LEU A 168 -10.74 19.37 14.67
N LYS A 169 -12.03 19.02 14.65
CA LYS A 169 -12.69 18.48 13.47
C LYS A 169 -12.71 19.49 12.31
N ASP A 170 -12.98 20.78 12.55
CA ASP A 170 -12.96 21.82 11.50
C ASP A 170 -11.56 21.96 10.87
N LYS A 171 -10.50 21.82 11.69
CA LYS A 171 -9.10 21.81 11.22
C LYS A 171 -8.73 20.51 10.50
N LEU A 172 -9.31 19.38 10.90
CA LEU A 172 -9.05 18.06 10.32
C LEU A 172 -9.76 17.87 8.96
N THR A 173 -10.95 18.44 8.80
CA THR A 173 -11.77 18.29 7.59
C THR A 173 -11.66 19.48 6.64
N GLY A 174 -11.03 20.59 7.05
CA GLY A 174 -10.93 21.82 6.27
C GLY A 174 -12.29 22.50 6.00
N MET A 175 -13.32 22.13 6.76
CA MET A 175 -14.72 22.55 6.59
C MET A 175 -15.32 22.80 7.96
N THR A 176 -16.05 23.89 8.11
CA THR A 176 -16.81 24.20 9.32
C THR A 176 -17.87 23.13 9.59
N HIS A 177 -18.28 23.00 10.85
CA HIS A 177 -19.37 22.10 11.24
C HIS A 177 -20.67 22.37 10.44
N GLU A 178 -20.99 23.63 10.14
CA GLU A 178 -22.16 24.00 9.32
C GLU A 178 -22.01 23.50 7.87
N GLU A 179 -20.82 23.63 7.28
CA GLU A 179 -20.52 23.07 5.96
C GLU A 179 -20.61 21.54 5.95
N ARG A 180 -20.15 20.86 7.00
CA ARG A 180 -20.27 19.40 7.14
C ARG A 180 -21.72 18.94 7.31
N GLU A 181 -22.54 19.70 8.03
CA GLU A 181 -23.98 19.43 8.11
C GLU A 181 -24.69 19.63 6.77
N GLN A 182 -24.32 20.68 6.02
CA GLN A 182 -24.85 20.91 4.68
C GLN A 182 -24.42 19.82 3.70
N GLU A 183 -23.16 19.38 3.76
CA GLU A 183 -22.63 18.28 2.96
C GLU A 183 -23.35 16.95 3.27
N ARG A 184 -23.59 16.66 4.56
CA ARG A 184 -24.38 15.50 5.01
C ARG A 184 -25.81 15.55 4.47
N LYS A 185 -26.47 16.72 4.55
CA LYS A 185 -27.83 16.91 4.00
C LYS A 185 -27.86 16.77 2.49
N ARG A 186 -26.92 17.38 1.77
CA ARG A 186 -26.81 17.29 0.31
C ARG A 186 -26.62 15.84 -0.16
N ARG A 187 -25.76 15.08 0.53
CA ARG A 187 -25.52 13.67 0.21
C ARG A 187 -26.73 12.79 0.54
N ALA A 188 -27.38 13.02 1.68
CA ALA A 188 -28.60 12.31 2.03
C ALA A 188 -29.74 12.60 1.03
N GLU A 189 -29.84 13.84 0.53
CA GLU A 189 -30.77 14.21 -0.54
C GLU A 189 -30.41 13.56 -1.88
N GLU A 190 -29.13 13.52 -2.24
CA GLU A 190 -28.66 12.85 -3.46
C GLU A 190 -28.93 11.33 -3.40
N GLU A 191 -28.62 10.67 -2.27
CA GLU A 191 -28.89 9.26 -2.05
C GLU A 191 -30.40 8.97 -2.09
N ARG A 192 -31.24 9.84 -1.53
CA ARG A 192 -32.70 9.74 -1.60
C ARG A 192 -33.22 9.90 -3.03
N ARG A 193 -32.70 10.86 -3.79
CA ARG A 193 -33.08 11.06 -5.21
C ARG A 193 -32.71 9.85 -6.07
N LEU A 194 -31.51 9.28 -5.86
CA LEU A 194 -31.08 8.07 -6.54
C LEU A 194 -31.95 6.86 -6.15
N TYR A 195 -32.29 6.72 -4.87
CA TYR A 195 -33.20 5.68 -4.38
C TYR A 195 -34.61 5.82 -4.98
N GLU A 196 -35.18 7.02 -5.01
CA GLU A 196 -36.48 7.29 -5.64
C GLU A 196 -36.47 6.98 -7.14
N GLN A 197 -35.38 7.33 -7.84
CA GLN A 197 -35.19 7.00 -9.25
C GLN A 197 -35.09 5.47 -9.45
N HIS A 198 -34.37 4.77 -8.57
CA HIS A 198 -34.24 3.32 -8.58
C HIS A 198 -35.59 2.62 -8.36
N GLN A 199 -36.36 3.06 -7.37
CA GLN A 199 -37.70 2.53 -7.11
C GLN A 199 -38.65 2.76 -8.28
N ARG A 200 -38.62 3.97 -8.86
CA ARG A 200 -39.45 4.31 -10.03
C ARG A 200 -39.13 3.43 -11.23
N LEU A 201 -37.85 3.19 -11.48
CA LEU A 201 -37.37 2.27 -12.52
C LEU A 201 -37.88 0.84 -12.26
N ARG A 202 -37.74 0.33 -11.04
CA ARG A 202 -38.20 -1.02 -10.66
C ARG A 202 -39.71 -1.20 -10.78
N GLN A 203 -40.48 -0.20 -10.36
CA GLN A 203 -41.94 -0.19 -10.53
C GLN A 203 -42.33 -0.15 -12.01
N ALA A 204 -41.65 0.67 -12.82
CA ALA A 204 -41.90 0.73 -14.25
C ALA A 204 -41.52 -0.57 -14.97
N MET A 205 -40.47 -1.27 -14.53
CA MET A 205 -40.14 -2.61 -15.04
C MET A 205 -41.18 -3.66 -14.66
N SER A 206 -41.62 -3.69 -13.40
CA SER A 206 -42.66 -4.61 -12.93
C SER A 206 -43.97 -4.37 -13.69
N LYS A 207 -44.36 -3.10 -13.85
CA LYS A 207 -45.55 -2.71 -14.62
C LYS A 207 -45.41 -3.04 -16.10
N ALA A 208 -44.26 -2.80 -16.74
CA ALA A 208 -44.03 -3.20 -18.13
C ALA A 208 -44.13 -4.72 -18.31
N ALA A 209 -43.58 -5.50 -17.38
CA ALA A 209 -43.67 -6.95 -17.40
C ALA A 209 -45.11 -7.45 -17.20
N GLN A 210 -45.89 -6.81 -16.32
CA GLN A 210 -47.28 -7.17 -16.06
C GLN A 210 -48.24 -6.78 -17.19
N THR A 211 -48.10 -5.57 -17.75
CA THR A 211 -49.07 -5.05 -18.73
C THR A 211 -48.70 -5.39 -20.16
N GLY A 212 -47.45 -5.79 -20.44
CA GLY A 212 -46.96 -5.96 -21.81
C GLY A 212 -46.84 -4.65 -22.58
N GLU A 213 -46.96 -3.50 -21.91
CA GLU A 213 -46.89 -2.16 -22.50
C GLU A 213 -45.67 -1.40 -21.99
N ARG A 214 -45.07 -0.57 -22.84
CA ARG A 214 -43.93 0.27 -22.45
C ARG A 214 -44.31 1.25 -21.34
N GLN A 215 -43.40 1.48 -20.40
CA GLN A 215 -43.57 2.47 -19.34
C GLN A 215 -42.62 3.65 -19.55
N LEU A 216 -43.14 4.89 -19.52
CA LEU A 216 -42.31 6.09 -19.58
C LEU A 216 -41.51 6.22 -18.28
N LEU A 217 -40.19 6.13 -18.37
CA LEU A 217 -39.28 6.26 -17.24
C LEU A 217 -39.02 7.72 -16.91
N GLY A 218 -38.86 8.58 -17.93
CA GLY A 218 -38.59 10.00 -17.78
C GLY A 218 -37.94 10.60 -19.03
N LYS A 219 -37.27 11.74 -18.87
CA LYS A 219 -36.43 12.34 -19.92
C LYS A 219 -34.95 12.16 -19.58
N ASP A 220 -34.10 11.94 -20.58
CA ASP A 220 -32.64 11.92 -20.41
C ASP A 220 -32.05 13.33 -20.25
N LYS A 221 -30.72 13.39 -20.09
CA LYS A 221 -29.96 14.65 -19.94
C LYS A 221 -30.10 15.60 -21.13
N ASP A 222 -30.49 15.08 -22.29
CA ASP A 222 -30.66 15.82 -23.54
C ASP A 222 -32.17 16.11 -23.80
N GLY A 223 -33.04 15.85 -22.81
CA GLY A 223 -34.47 16.15 -22.84
C GLY A 223 -35.33 15.11 -23.58
N LYS A 224 -34.75 13.99 -24.00
CA LYS A 224 -35.43 12.95 -24.80
C LYS A 224 -36.15 11.95 -23.92
N ASP A 225 -37.35 11.54 -24.32
CA ASP A 225 -38.15 10.57 -23.56
C ASP A 225 -37.48 9.19 -23.57
N VAL A 226 -37.41 8.57 -22.39
CA VAL A 226 -36.85 7.23 -22.16
C VAL A 226 -37.97 6.30 -21.72
N TYR A 227 -38.15 5.19 -22.43
CA TYR A 227 -39.17 4.18 -22.15
C TYR A 227 -38.53 2.84 -21.75
N ILE A 228 -39.13 2.15 -20.78
CA ILE A 228 -38.86 0.75 -20.48
C ILE A 228 -39.77 -0.12 -21.33
N GLU A 229 -39.20 -1.10 -22.01
CA GLU A 229 -39.96 -2.07 -22.82
C GLU A 229 -40.29 -3.34 -22.02
N PRO A 230 -41.45 -3.98 -22.30
CA PRO A 230 -41.82 -5.28 -21.72
C PRO A 230 -40.90 -6.41 -22.25
N PRO A 231 -40.82 -7.56 -21.54
CA PRO A 231 -40.15 -8.76 -22.04
C PRO A 231 -40.74 -9.19 -23.39
N ARG A 232 -39.89 -9.49 -24.38
CA ARG A 232 -40.31 -10.06 -25.67
C ARG A 232 -39.76 -11.47 -25.79
N TYR A 233 -40.62 -12.46 -25.98
CA TYR A 233 -40.25 -13.88 -26.03
C TYR A 233 -39.87 -14.38 -27.44
N ASP A 234 -39.54 -13.47 -28.37
CA ASP A 234 -39.31 -13.80 -29.77
C ASP A 234 -37.84 -13.62 -30.16
N ASN A 235 -37.27 -14.62 -30.83
CA ASN A 235 -35.84 -14.92 -30.95
C ASN A 235 -35.06 -14.00 -31.94
N GLY A 236 -35.38 -12.71 -31.98
CA GLY A 236 -34.84 -11.75 -32.95
C GLY A 236 -33.88 -10.74 -32.33
N TYR A 237 -32.60 -10.81 -32.71
CA TYR A 237 -31.61 -9.75 -32.46
C TYR A 237 -32.13 -8.39 -32.96
N SER A 238 -32.45 -7.47 -32.05
CA SER A 238 -32.63 -6.06 -32.39
C SER A 238 -32.21 -5.19 -31.21
N ASN A 239 -30.91 -4.91 -31.13
CA ASN A 239 -30.35 -4.00 -30.14
C ASN A 239 -30.54 -2.51 -30.53
N TYR A 240 -31.15 -2.22 -31.69
CA TYR A 240 -31.28 -0.86 -32.23
C TYR A 240 -32.51 -0.70 -33.16
N GLY A 241 -33.67 -1.28 -32.81
CA GLY A 241 -34.91 -1.15 -33.59
C GLY A 241 -36.07 -0.66 -32.72
N GLY A 242 -36.51 0.58 -32.92
CA GLY A 242 -37.56 1.21 -32.11
C GLY A 242 -38.90 0.46 -32.13
N TYR A 243 -39.62 0.52 -31.00
CA TYR A 243 -40.98 0.00 -30.87
C TYR A 243 -41.91 0.66 -31.92
N PRO A 244 -42.78 -0.07 -32.64
CA PRO A 244 -43.68 0.52 -33.64
C PRO A 244 -44.50 1.67 -33.03
N GLY A 245 -44.47 2.86 -33.67
CA GLY A 245 -45.13 4.07 -33.17
C GLY A 245 -44.32 4.93 -32.19
N GLN A 246 -43.00 4.74 -32.11
CA GLN A 246 -42.11 5.58 -31.29
C GLN A 246 -42.04 7.03 -31.84
N PRO A 247 -42.31 8.06 -31.00
CA PRO A 247 -42.09 9.45 -31.38
C PRO A 247 -40.64 9.67 -31.81
N GLY A 248 -40.42 10.40 -32.92
CA GLY A 248 -39.08 10.67 -33.44
C GLY A 248 -38.19 11.29 -32.36
N GLY A 249 -37.08 10.61 -32.02
CA GLY A 249 -36.11 11.07 -31.03
C GLY A 249 -36.23 10.48 -29.62
N ALA A 250 -37.24 9.64 -29.33
CA ALA A 250 -37.32 8.89 -28.07
C ALA A 250 -36.38 7.68 -28.02
N PHE A 251 -35.92 7.31 -26.83
CA PHE A 251 -35.08 6.14 -26.58
C PHE A 251 -35.86 5.04 -25.87
N SER A 252 -35.74 3.82 -26.38
CA SER A 252 -36.25 2.61 -25.73
C SER A 252 -35.12 1.86 -25.01
N TYR A 253 -35.46 1.29 -23.86
CA TYR A 253 -34.58 0.41 -23.10
C TYR A 253 -35.32 -0.89 -22.79
N ASN A 254 -34.83 -1.98 -23.34
CA ASN A 254 -35.33 -3.31 -23.05
C ASN A 254 -34.33 -4.04 -22.15
N PRO A 255 -34.56 -4.07 -20.82
CA PRO A 255 -33.66 -4.79 -19.92
C PRO A 255 -33.73 -6.32 -20.10
N TYR A 256 -34.71 -6.82 -20.86
CA TYR A 256 -34.94 -8.22 -21.17
C TYR A 256 -34.46 -8.61 -22.57
N GLY A 257 -33.81 -7.70 -23.31
CA GLY A 257 -33.57 -7.83 -24.76
C GLY A 257 -32.68 -9.00 -25.19
N SER A 258 -31.90 -9.57 -24.27
CA SER A 258 -31.15 -10.80 -24.53
C SER A 258 -31.96 -12.07 -24.17
N GLY A 259 -33.08 -11.93 -23.43
CA GLY A 259 -33.81 -12.96 -22.71
C GLY A 259 -33.62 -12.81 -21.19
N ILE A 260 -34.63 -13.11 -20.37
CA ILE A 260 -34.60 -12.86 -18.90
C ILE A 260 -33.47 -13.61 -18.16
N TYR A 261 -32.89 -14.65 -18.79
CA TYR A 261 -31.81 -15.49 -18.25
C TYR A 261 -30.51 -15.49 -19.08
N SER A 262 -30.44 -14.68 -20.14
CA SER A 262 -29.45 -14.83 -21.22
C SER A 262 -28.13 -14.08 -21.03
N ALA A 263 -28.11 -13.12 -20.11
CA ALA A 263 -26.99 -12.22 -19.89
C ALA A 263 -26.64 -12.23 -18.39
N PRO A 264 -25.55 -12.92 -17.99
CA PRO A 264 -25.10 -13.02 -16.60
C PRO A 264 -25.00 -11.66 -15.91
N ASN A 265 -24.56 -10.65 -16.64
CA ASN A 265 -24.35 -9.29 -16.15
C ASN A 265 -25.40 -8.29 -16.69
N ALA A 266 -26.61 -8.76 -17.05
CA ALA A 266 -27.71 -7.85 -17.39
C ALA A 266 -27.93 -6.87 -16.24
N ARG A 267 -27.75 -5.58 -16.54
CA ARG A 267 -28.10 -4.49 -15.63
C ARG A 267 -29.49 -4.04 -16.01
N TYR A 268 -30.32 -3.79 -15.02
CA TYR A 268 -31.72 -3.39 -15.16
C TYR A 268 -31.91 -1.87 -14.96
N MET A 269 -30.81 -1.08 -14.97
CA MET A 269 -30.79 0.37 -14.74
C MET A 269 -30.48 1.19 -15.99
N ARG A 270 -31.22 2.30 -16.21
CA ARG A 270 -30.89 3.35 -17.18
C ARG A 270 -31.33 4.78 -16.76
N PRO A 271 -30.61 5.83 -17.21
CA PRO A 271 -29.32 5.81 -17.94
C PRO A 271 -28.21 5.20 -17.08
N ALA A 272 -27.08 4.80 -17.68
CA ALA A 272 -25.95 4.16 -16.98
C ALA A 272 -25.18 5.16 -16.08
N GLY A 273 -25.90 5.84 -15.18
CA GLY A 273 -25.40 6.68 -14.10
C GLY A 273 -25.60 5.95 -12.76
N PRO A 274 -24.62 5.97 -11.85
CA PRO A 274 -24.55 4.99 -10.77
C PRO A 274 -25.41 5.37 -9.55
N TYR A 275 -26.24 4.45 -9.03
CA TYR A 275 -26.18 4.21 -7.58
C TYR A 275 -24.90 3.42 -7.34
N GLY A 276 -23.81 4.15 -7.18
CA GLY A 276 -22.49 3.56 -6.96
C GLY A 276 -21.77 4.52 -6.06
N ARG A 277 -21.44 4.06 -4.85
CA ARG A 277 -20.50 4.75 -4.00
C ARG A 277 -19.25 5.06 -4.86
N PRO A 278 -18.68 6.27 -4.80
CA PRO A 278 -17.45 6.57 -5.52
C PRO A 278 -16.44 5.47 -5.24
N TYR A 279 -15.96 4.81 -6.29
CA TYR A 279 -14.89 3.84 -6.17
C TYR A 279 -13.73 4.51 -5.42
N GLY A 280 -13.17 3.83 -4.42
CA GLY A 280 -11.85 4.19 -3.90
C GLY A 280 -10.90 4.28 -5.10
N GLY A 281 -10.40 5.48 -5.38
CA GLY A 281 -9.85 5.87 -6.67
C GLY A 281 -8.82 4.89 -7.22
N GLY A 282 -9.17 4.26 -8.35
CA GLY A 282 -8.26 3.49 -9.20
C GLY A 282 -8.42 3.94 -10.65
N TYR A 283 -7.40 4.58 -11.20
CA TYR A 283 -7.12 4.76 -12.63
C TYR A 283 -5.59 4.65 -12.78
N GLY A 284 -5.00 4.06 -13.81
CA GLY A 284 -5.55 3.76 -15.12
C GLY A 284 -4.84 2.63 -15.88
N GLY A 285 -5.41 2.32 -17.04
CA GLY A 285 -5.00 1.25 -17.93
C GLY A 285 -3.76 1.56 -18.73
N GLY A 286 -2.90 0.56 -18.81
CA GLY A 286 -1.82 0.36 -19.76
C GLY A 286 -1.55 -1.14 -19.78
N TYR A 287 -1.21 -1.71 -20.94
CA TYR A 287 -0.97 -3.13 -21.14
C TYR A 287 0.17 -3.66 -20.25
N GLY A 288 -0.17 -4.00 -19.01
CA GLY A 288 0.63 -4.78 -18.07
C GLY A 288 -0.19 -5.99 -17.68
N MET A 289 0.46 -7.15 -17.58
CA MET A 289 -0.17 -8.44 -17.26
C MET A 289 -1.17 -8.29 -16.09
N PRO A 290 -2.40 -8.84 -16.20
CA PRO A 290 -3.36 -8.79 -15.11
C PRO A 290 -2.78 -9.50 -13.89
N LEU A 291 -2.65 -8.75 -12.81
CA LEU A 291 -2.18 -9.19 -11.51
C LEU A 291 -3.00 -10.40 -11.02
N ALA A 292 -2.35 -11.55 -10.84
CA ALA A 292 -2.75 -12.50 -9.81
C ALA A 292 -2.29 -11.94 -8.45
N LEU A 293 -3.12 -11.08 -7.86
CA LEU A 293 -2.89 -10.41 -6.57
C LEU A 293 -3.04 -11.40 -5.39
N GLY A 294 -2.04 -12.24 -5.15
CA GLY A 294 -1.87 -12.98 -3.89
C GLY A 294 -1.24 -12.14 -2.76
N GLY A 295 -1.40 -10.81 -2.78
CA GLY A 295 -0.65 -9.87 -1.94
C GLY A 295 -1.49 -9.30 -0.80
N GLY A 296 -1.37 -9.88 0.40
CA GLY A 296 -1.85 -9.24 1.62
C GLY A 296 -1.10 -7.93 1.83
N LEU A 297 -1.84 -6.83 1.95
CA LEU A 297 -1.33 -5.60 2.56
C LEU A 297 -0.93 -5.95 4.01
N LEU A 298 0.37 -5.97 4.27
CA LEU A 298 0.94 -5.82 5.62
C LEU A 298 1.23 -4.32 5.74
N GLY A 299 0.61 -3.67 6.73
CA GLY A 299 0.79 -2.24 6.93
C GLY A 299 1.69 -1.96 8.13
N ASP A 300 2.39 -0.84 8.08
CA ASP A 300 3.05 -0.25 9.23
C ASP A 300 2.08 0.78 9.83
N TYR A 301 1.69 0.59 11.08
CA TYR A 301 0.55 1.31 11.68
C TYR A 301 0.98 2.54 12.49
N ASP A 302 2.21 2.52 13.02
CA ASP A 302 2.68 3.55 13.95
C ASP A 302 3.96 4.26 13.48
N GLN A 303 4.67 3.72 12.48
CA GLN A 303 5.98 4.23 12.03
C GLN A 303 6.12 4.08 10.50
N TRP A 304 6.91 4.94 9.85
CA TRP A 304 7.15 4.88 8.40
C TRP A 304 8.43 4.09 8.10
N PRO A 305 8.35 2.93 7.42
CA PRO A 305 9.50 2.07 7.18
C PRO A 305 10.48 2.74 6.21
N ILE A 306 11.77 2.41 6.30
CA ILE A 306 12.78 2.88 5.35
C ILE A 306 13.45 1.70 4.63
N GLY A 307 13.89 0.66 5.36
CA GLY A 307 14.42 -0.58 4.80
C GLY A 307 13.55 -1.79 5.06
N ILE A 308 13.76 -2.84 4.27
CA ILE A 308 13.05 -4.13 4.37
C ILE A 308 13.98 -5.31 4.08
N ALA A 309 13.84 -6.40 4.82
CA ALA A 309 14.50 -7.67 4.51
C ALA A 309 13.60 -8.87 4.83
N VAL A 310 13.64 -9.89 3.97
CA VAL A 310 12.84 -11.12 4.13
C VAL A 310 13.73 -12.33 4.36
N ALA A 311 13.48 -13.02 5.48
CA ALA A 311 14.21 -14.22 5.88
C ALA A 311 13.70 -15.48 5.18
N SER A 312 14.53 -16.53 5.18
CA SER A 312 14.15 -17.83 4.61
C SER A 312 12.94 -18.48 5.30
N ASP A 313 12.70 -18.15 6.57
CA ASP A 313 11.55 -18.62 7.36
C ASP A 313 10.28 -17.75 7.19
N GLY A 314 10.32 -16.74 6.33
CA GLY A 314 9.20 -15.85 6.04
C GLY A 314 9.05 -14.67 7.00
N ARG A 315 9.91 -14.52 8.02
CA ARG A 315 9.96 -13.28 8.81
C ARG A 315 10.34 -12.09 7.93
N ILE A 316 9.65 -10.97 8.15
CA ILE A 316 9.92 -9.70 7.48
C ILE A 316 10.44 -8.73 8.53
N PHE A 317 11.59 -8.12 8.23
CA PHE A 317 12.23 -7.12 9.05
C PHE A 317 12.12 -5.77 8.37
N THR A 318 11.87 -4.75 9.18
CA THR A 318 11.63 -3.38 8.76
C THR A 318 12.49 -2.44 9.61
N THR A 319 12.96 -1.35 9.01
CA THR A 319 13.78 -0.35 9.70
C THR A 319 13.13 1.01 9.62
N TYR A 320 13.53 1.92 10.51
CA TYR A 320 12.96 3.27 10.59
C TYR A 320 14.07 4.27 10.90
N THR A 321 14.19 5.31 10.09
CA THR A 321 15.05 6.46 10.40
C THR A 321 14.67 6.99 11.78
N ARG A 322 15.62 6.96 12.72
CA ARG A 322 15.30 7.16 14.12
C ARG A 322 15.01 8.62 14.40
N GLY A 323 13.80 8.91 14.87
CA GLY A 323 13.49 10.16 15.57
C GLY A 323 12.86 9.88 16.92
N SER A 324 11.60 10.29 17.08
CA SER A 324 10.78 10.01 18.27
C SER A 324 10.23 8.59 18.32
N TYR A 325 10.51 7.77 17.31
CA TYR A 325 10.13 6.36 17.24
C TYR A 325 10.64 5.53 18.42
N ARG A 326 9.92 4.45 18.75
CA ARG A 326 10.25 3.61 19.92
C ARG A 326 11.42 2.68 19.65
N TYR A 327 11.50 2.10 18.45
CA TYR A 327 12.65 1.32 17.95
C TYR A 327 12.98 1.72 16.51
N THR A 328 14.18 1.39 16.03
CA THR A 328 14.64 1.66 14.66
C THR A 328 14.79 0.37 13.85
N LEU A 329 14.77 -0.80 14.50
CA LEU A 329 14.72 -2.11 13.87
C LEU A 329 13.54 -2.92 14.43
N GLY A 330 12.65 -3.34 13.52
CA GLY A 330 11.45 -4.10 13.81
C GLY A 330 11.40 -5.45 13.08
N VAL A 331 10.52 -6.32 13.57
CA VAL A 331 10.06 -7.53 12.88
C VAL A 331 8.54 -7.49 12.81
N VAL A 332 8.00 -7.76 11.62
CA VAL A 332 6.55 -7.82 11.38
C VAL A 332 6.00 -9.07 12.06
N VAL A 333 5.04 -8.87 12.97
CA VAL A 333 4.40 -9.96 13.73
C VAL A 333 3.14 -10.42 13.02
N ASN A 334 2.35 -9.48 12.50
CA ASN A 334 1.16 -9.73 11.71
C ASN A 334 0.81 -8.52 10.83
N LYS A 335 -0.32 -8.57 10.12
CA LYS A 335 -0.80 -7.49 9.23
C LYS A 335 -0.99 -6.12 9.89
N THR A 336 -0.99 -6.06 11.21
CA THR A 336 -1.32 -4.87 12.02
C THR A 336 -0.31 -4.53 13.11
N ALA A 337 0.75 -5.33 13.26
CA ALA A 337 1.63 -5.22 14.41
C ALA A 337 3.06 -5.65 14.11
N GLU A 338 3.98 -5.00 14.81
CA GLU A 338 5.41 -5.21 14.74
C GLU A 338 6.00 -5.21 16.15
N ALA A 339 7.22 -5.75 16.28
CA ALA A 339 7.96 -5.77 17.53
C ALA A 339 9.41 -5.32 17.33
N PRO A 340 10.04 -4.66 18.32
CA PRO A 340 11.45 -4.33 18.26
C PRO A 340 12.30 -5.60 18.19
N TYR A 341 13.32 -5.59 17.33
CA TYR A 341 14.19 -6.74 17.10
C TYR A 341 15.67 -6.41 17.35
N PRO A 342 16.47 -7.34 17.94
CA PRO A 342 16.09 -8.60 18.58
C PRO A 342 15.22 -8.43 19.83
N SER A 343 15.36 -7.27 20.48
CA SER A 343 14.52 -6.84 21.59
C SER A 343 14.62 -5.32 21.71
N LEU A 344 13.74 -4.72 22.51
CA LEU A 344 13.77 -3.28 22.75
C LEU A 344 15.10 -2.80 23.36
N GLY A 345 15.76 -3.63 24.19
CA GLY A 345 16.98 -3.27 24.90
C GLY A 345 18.18 -2.97 24.00
N TYR A 346 18.14 -3.39 22.73
CA TYR A 346 19.16 -3.03 21.75
C TYR A 346 18.95 -1.65 21.14
N ASN A 347 17.77 -1.04 21.26
CA ASN A 347 17.50 0.28 20.69
C ASN A 347 17.80 1.35 21.73
N LEU A 348 18.58 2.36 21.38
CA LEU A 348 18.86 3.45 22.32
C LEU A 348 17.59 4.23 22.67
N PRO A 349 17.41 4.60 23.95
CA PRO A 349 16.43 5.59 24.36
C PRO A 349 16.57 6.91 23.58
N VAL A 350 15.45 7.62 23.35
CA VAL A 350 15.42 8.87 22.56
C VAL A 350 16.36 9.94 23.13
N ASP A 351 16.48 10.02 24.45
CA ASP A 351 17.36 10.95 25.17
C ASP A 351 18.85 10.59 25.09
N GLN A 352 19.20 9.47 24.46
CA GLN A 352 20.57 8.99 24.28
C GLN A 352 21.02 8.96 22.81
N LEU A 353 20.20 9.49 21.90
CA LEU A 353 20.44 9.46 20.46
C LEU A 353 21.53 10.40 19.99
N ASN A 354 21.77 11.49 20.72
CA ASN A 354 22.79 12.47 20.39
C ASN A 354 23.54 12.95 21.64
N THR A 355 24.72 13.51 21.40
CA THR A 355 25.52 14.26 22.35
C THR A 355 25.75 15.67 21.80
N THR A 356 26.37 16.54 22.59
CA THR A 356 26.73 17.90 22.14
C THR A 356 28.16 18.19 22.56
N TRP A 357 28.94 18.74 21.63
CA TRP A 357 30.30 19.17 21.87
C TRP A 357 30.51 20.58 21.30
N ASN A 358 30.91 21.54 22.15
CA ASN A 358 31.05 22.96 21.79
C ASN A 358 29.83 23.55 21.06
N GLY A 359 28.62 23.13 21.47
CA GLY A 359 27.36 23.59 20.85
C GLY A 359 27.01 22.90 19.52
N ILE A 360 27.83 21.98 19.03
CA ILE A 360 27.57 21.17 17.84
C ILE A 360 26.97 19.83 18.27
N ALA A 361 25.86 19.43 17.64
CA ALA A 361 25.21 18.16 17.90
C ALA A 361 25.90 17.02 17.14
N PHE A 362 26.16 15.93 17.83
CA PHE A 362 26.70 14.68 17.26
C PHE A 362 25.78 13.52 17.62
N GLY A 363 25.60 12.56 16.72
CA GLY A 363 24.94 11.30 17.05
C GLY A 363 25.70 10.56 18.15
N SER A 364 25.00 9.67 18.85
CA SER A 364 25.59 8.85 19.91
C SER A 364 26.81 8.08 19.40
N ASN A 365 27.84 7.95 20.22
CA ASN A 365 29.00 7.10 19.93
C ASN A 365 28.83 5.66 20.45
N ASN A 366 27.62 5.28 20.87
CA ASN A 366 27.37 3.95 21.41
C ASN A 366 27.53 2.89 20.31
N SER A 367 28.56 2.05 20.48
CA SER A 367 28.91 0.99 19.55
C SER A 367 28.11 -0.29 19.70
N THR A 368 27.23 -0.38 20.70
CA THR A 368 26.47 -1.60 21.04
C THR A 368 24.97 -1.48 20.79
N GLY A 369 24.38 -0.32 21.10
CA GLY A 369 22.97 -0.05 20.86
C GLY A 369 22.71 0.56 19.48
N PHE A 370 21.55 0.25 18.90
CA PHE A 370 21.07 0.85 17.66
C PHE A 370 20.66 2.31 17.88
N ILE A 371 21.20 3.17 17.03
CA ILE A 371 20.97 4.62 17.02
C ILE A 371 19.95 4.92 15.94
N SER A 372 20.30 4.72 14.66
CA SER A 372 19.41 4.97 13.52
C SER A 372 19.73 3.99 12.40
N VAL A 373 19.01 2.88 12.37
CA VAL A 373 19.14 1.85 11.35
C VAL A 373 18.45 2.32 10.06
N GLN A 374 19.23 2.39 8.99
CA GLN A 374 18.78 2.76 7.65
C GLN A 374 18.44 1.51 6.85
N ALA A 375 19.43 0.68 6.51
CA ALA A 375 19.19 -0.54 5.74
C ALA A 375 19.35 -1.83 6.55
N VAL A 376 18.68 -2.86 6.06
CA VAL A 376 18.85 -4.25 6.47
C VAL A 376 19.02 -5.13 5.25
N TYR A 377 19.83 -6.17 5.38
CA TYR A 377 20.04 -7.15 4.32
C TYR A 377 20.21 -8.54 4.90
N ILE A 378 19.63 -9.56 4.26
CA ILE A 378 19.73 -10.95 4.74
C ILE A 378 20.59 -11.78 3.81
N THR A 379 21.65 -12.38 4.38
CA THR A 379 22.50 -13.36 3.68
C THR A 379 22.21 -14.75 4.19
N SER A 380 22.02 -15.71 3.28
CA SER A 380 21.70 -17.12 3.62
C SER A 380 22.79 -17.76 4.48
N ALA A 381 22.44 -18.82 5.21
CA ALA A 381 23.42 -19.61 5.97
C ALA A 381 24.51 -20.21 5.06
N GLN A 382 25.71 -20.39 5.60
CA GLN A 382 26.85 -20.97 4.88
C GLN A 382 27.43 -22.16 5.66
N ASN A 383 27.03 -23.37 5.24
CA ASN A 383 27.41 -24.61 5.93
C ASN A 383 28.93 -24.83 5.99
N SER A 384 29.69 -24.40 4.97
CA SER A 384 31.15 -24.60 4.91
C SER A 384 31.93 -23.80 5.95
N THR A 385 31.41 -22.65 6.38
CA THR A 385 32.02 -21.78 7.39
C THR A 385 31.29 -21.83 8.74
N GLY A 386 30.12 -22.49 8.79
CA GLY A 386 29.24 -22.51 9.95
C GLY A 386 28.52 -21.17 10.19
N ARG A 387 28.57 -20.21 9.25
CA ARG A 387 27.87 -18.92 9.41
C ARG A 387 26.35 -19.15 9.34
N PRO A 388 25.57 -18.64 10.31
CA PRO A 388 24.11 -18.77 10.29
C PRO A 388 23.50 -17.92 9.17
N GLU A 389 22.19 -18.05 8.95
CA GLU A 389 21.45 -17.02 8.22
C GLU A 389 21.53 -15.72 9.05
N THR A 390 21.98 -14.65 8.39
CA THR A 390 22.36 -13.42 9.07
C THR A 390 21.50 -12.27 8.58
N LEU A 391 20.85 -11.59 9.52
CA LEU A 391 20.34 -10.24 9.31
C LEU A 391 21.47 -9.25 9.58
N TRP A 392 21.90 -8.57 8.53
CA TRP A 392 22.84 -7.47 8.57
C TRP A 392 22.08 -6.17 8.75
N VAL A 393 22.53 -5.36 9.70
CA VAL A 393 21.87 -4.14 10.14
C VAL A 393 22.85 -2.98 9.97
N LEU A 394 22.51 -2.03 9.11
CA LEU A 394 23.33 -0.86 8.81
C LEU A 394 22.79 0.35 9.59
N ASP A 395 23.53 0.77 10.62
CA ASP A 395 23.21 1.90 11.48
C ASP A 395 24.05 3.11 11.08
N THR A 396 23.39 4.19 10.70
CA THR A 396 24.04 5.42 10.24
C THR A 396 24.69 6.18 11.38
N GLY A 397 24.26 5.93 12.62
CA GLY A 397 24.64 6.74 13.78
C GLY A 397 24.14 8.19 13.71
N ARG A 398 23.27 8.54 12.74
CA ARG A 398 22.75 9.89 12.49
C ARG A 398 21.22 9.90 12.56
N PRO A 399 20.64 10.02 13.77
CA PRO A 399 19.19 10.08 13.96
C PRO A 399 18.63 11.47 13.64
N THR A 400 17.33 11.60 13.40
CA THR A 400 16.64 12.88 13.40
C THR A 400 16.32 13.30 14.83
N VAL A 401 16.99 14.35 15.32
CA VAL A 401 16.74 14.93 16.65
C VAL A 401 16.05 16.28 16.51
N HIS A 402 15.52 16.82 17.61
CA HIS A 402 14.91 18.15 17.61
C HIS A 402 15.80 19.11 18.38
N ASN A 403 16.01 20.31 17.83
CA ASN A 403 16.71 21.38 18.54
C ASN A 403 15.84 22.00 19.65
N ALA A 404 16.35 23.01 20.35
CA ALA A 404 15.63 23.68 21.44
C ALA A 404 14.31 24.37 21.00
N GLN A 405 14.19 24.70 19.71
CA GLN A 405 13.00 25.31 19.10
C GLN A 405 12.00 24.25 18.62
N GLY A 406 12.35 22.97 18.71
CA GLY A 406 11.53 21.87 18.21
C GLY A 406 11.63 21.67 16.69
N ASP A 407 12.63 22.25 16.03
CA ASP A 407 12.88 21.98 14.61
C ASP A 407 13.74 20.71 14.45
N PRO A 408 13.44 19.85 13.46
CA PRO A 408 14.23 18.67 13.19
C PRO A 408 15.65 19.03 12.73
N SER A 409 16.61 18.21 13.12
CA SER A 409 18.01 18.33 12.75
C SER A 409 18.65 16.94 12.73
N MET A 410 19.53 16.70 11.76
CA MET A 410 20.34 15.50 11.70
C MET A 410 21.74 15.84 12.24
N PRO A 411 22.14 15.32 13.43
CA PRO A 411 23.44 15.59 13.99
C PRO A 411 24.54 14.89 13.17
N TYR A 412 25.78 15.37 13.31
CA TYR A 412 26.91 14.74 12.67
C TYR A 412 27.21 13.36 13.28
N GLY A 413 27.64 12.40 12.48
CA GLY A 413 28.11 11.10 12.94
C GLY A 413 29.35 11.23 13.83
N GLN A 414 29.43 10.38 14.85
CA GLN A 414 30.57 10.29 15.75
C GLN A 414 31.18 8.88 15.69
N PRO A 415 32.53 8.73 15.68
CA PRO A 415 33.17 7.43 15.69
C PRO A 415 32.62 6.51 16.79
N GLY A 416 32.35 5.26 16.42
CA GLY A 416 31.68 4.28 17.28
C GLY A 416 30.16 4.18 17.05
N GLY A 417 29.50 5.27 16.66
CA GLY A 417 28.07 5.29 16.37
C GLY A 417 27.69 4.55 15.08
N PRO A 418 28.17 5.02 13.91
CA PRO A 418 27.94 4.36 12.63
C PRO A 418 28.56 2.96 12.61
N LYS A 419 27.75 1.95 12.26
CA LYS A 419 28.15 0.55 12.39
C LYS A 419 27.37 -0.40 11.48
N LEU A 420 28.01 -1.51 11.14
CA LEU A 420 27.39 -2.69 10.54
C LEU A 420 27.30 -3.80 11.59
N VAL A 421 26.11 -4.31 11.85
CA VAL A 421 25.85 -5.33 12.88
C VAL A 421 25.34 -6.62 12.24
N ALA A 422 25.87 -7.75 12.68
CA ALA A 422 25.47 -9.08 12.22
C ALA A 422 24.67 -9.81 13.30
N ILE A 423 23.40 -10.10 13.01
CA ILE A 423 22.48 -10.82 13.90
C ILE A 423 22.21 -12.21 13.32
N SER A 424 22.46 -13.24 14.12
CA SER A 424 22.08 -14.61 13.77
C SER A 424 20.56 -14.76 13.86
N LEU A 425 19.91 -15.15 12.76
CA LEU A 425 18.47 -15.37 12.74
C LEU A 425 18.04 -16.67 13.45
N THR A 426 18.96 -17.59 13.71
CA THR A 426 18.69 -18.85 14.41
C THR A 426 18.40 -18.64 15.90
N ASN A 427 19.07 -17.69 16.54
CA ASN A 427 19.02 -17.47 17.99
C ASN A 427 18.89 -15.99 18.38
N ASN A 428 18.72 -15.10 17.39
CA ASN A 428 18.56 -13.66 17.54
C ASN A 428 19.73 -12.95 18.26
N THR A 429 20.94 -13.55 18.27
CA THR A 429 22.11 -12.95 18.92
C THR A 429 22.94 -12.12 17.94
N ILE A 430 23.34 -10.92 18.36
CA ILE A 430 24.43 -10.18 17.70
C ILE A 430 25.73 -10.93 17.92
N TYR A 431 26.41 -11.32 16.84
CA TYR A 431 27.70 -12.02 16.92
C TYR A 431 28.85 -11.22 16.30
N ARG A 432 28.57 -10.10 15.64
CA ARG A 432 29.60 -9.20 15.11
C ARG A 432 29.09 -7.76 14.98
N THR A 433 30.00 -6.82 15.21
CA THR A 433 29.78 -5.40 15.02
C THR A 433 31.05 -4.78 14.44
N TYR A 434 30.91 -4.04 13.34
CA TYR A 434 31.99 -3.29 12.71
C TYR A 434 31.68 -1.81 12.84
N THR A 435 32.59 -1.04 13.41
CA THR A 435 32.53 0.42 13.47
C THR A 435 33.50 1.02 12.46
N PHE A 436 33.22 2.22 11.99
CA PHE A 436 34.04 2.87 10.97
C PHE A 436 34.91 3.99 11.58
N PRO A 437 36.19 4.11 11.18
CA PRO A 437 37.01 5.26 11.57
C PRO A 437 36.52 6.53 10.87
N SER A 438 36.86 7.69 11.42
CA SER A 438 36.47 9.01 10.87
C SER A 438 37.07 9.33 9.50
N THR A 439 38.04 8.53 9.04
CA THR A 439 38.62 8.60 7.69
C THR A 439 37.81 7.82 6.65
N VAL A 440 36.82 7.04 7.08
CA VAL A 440 35.96 6.22 6.21
C VAL A 440 34.51 6.66 6.30
N HIS A 441 34.01 6.82 7.54
CA HIS A 441 32.72 7.46 7.79
C HIS A 441 33.01 8.85 8.34
N TYR A 442 32.92 9.85 7.48
CA TYR A 442 33.08 11.23 7.91
C TYR A 442 31.91 11.66 8.82
N PRO A 443 32.05 12.76 9.58
CA PRO A 443 30.96 13.25 10.41
C PRO A 443 29.67 13.55 9.63
N ASP A 444 29.76 13.85 8.34
CA ASP A 444 28.64 14.12 7.43
C ASP A 444 28.34 12.95 6.46
N SER A 445 29.00 11.80 6.60
CA SER A 445 28.64 10.60 5.84
C SER A 445 27.24 10.11 6.21
N TYR A 446 26.57 9.42 5.28
CA TYR A 446 25.27 8.78 5.53
C TYR A 446 25.22 7.44 4.80
N MET A 447 25.40 6.33 5.51
CA MET A 447 25.38 5.00 4.89
C MET A 447 23.95 4.57 4.57
N ASN A 448 23.64 4.34 3.29
CA ASN A 448 22.27 4.07 2.86
C ASN A 448 21.98 2.58 2.66
N ASP A 449 22.59 1.96 1.65
CA ASP A 449 22.38 0.54 1.29
C ASP A 449 23.72 -0.24 1.22
N LEU A 450 23.64 -1.57 1.12
CA LEU A 450 24.80 -2.46 1.12
C LEU A 450 24.60 -3.78 0.37
N ARG A 451 25.70 -4.35 -0.15
CA ARG A 451 25.75 -5.71 -0.73
C ARG A 451 26.97 -6.48 -0.24
N PHE A 452 26.88 -7.80 -0.31
CA PHE A 452 27.90 -8.72 0.22
C PHE A 452 28.41 -9.69 -0.83
N ASP A 453 29.71 -9.98 -0.76
CA ASP A 453 30.32 -11.18 -1.33
C ASP A 453 31.02 -11.94 -0.20
N LEU A 454 30.41 -13.02 0.27
CA LEU A 454 30.85 -13.81 1.42
C LEU A 454 31.63 -15.06 1.03
N ARG A 455 32.08 -15.14 -0.23
CA ARG A 455 32.98 -16.22 -0.67
C ARG A 455 34.34 -16.05 0.00
N THR A 456 34.95 -17.16 0.41
CA THR A 456 36.17 -17.12 1.23
C THR A 456 37.44 -16.80 0.44
N ASN A 457 37.35 -16.78 -0.89
CA ASN A 457 38.46 -16.59 -1.81
C ASN A 457 38.29 -15.34 -2.70
N VAL A 458 37.52 -14.35 -2.25
CA VAL A 458 37.41 -13.06 -2.96
C VAL A 458 38.80 -12.41 -3.03
N PRO A 459 39.32 -12.10 -4.24
CA PRO A 459 40.65 -11.54 -4.38
C PRO A 459 40.82 -10.21 -3.63
N GLY A 460 41.92 -10.09 -2.87
CA GLY A 460 42.24 -8.92 -2.05
C GLY A 460 41.58 -8.88 -0.67
N MET A 461 40.74 -9.88 -0.33
CA MET A 461 40.04 -9.97 0.95
C MET A 461 40.62 -11.06 1.84
N SER A 462 40.43 -10.91 3.16
CA SER A 462 41.13 -11.73 4.15
C SER A 462 40.45 -13.08 4.49
N GLY A 463 39.24 -13.32 3.98
CA GLY A 463 38.62 -14.66 3.94
C GLY A 463 37.19 -14.79 4.47
N ASP A 464 36.65 -13.80 5.20
CA ASP A 464 35.24 -13.82 5.64
C ASP A 464 34.31 -13.09 4.64
N GLY A 465 34.85 -12.68 3.50
CA GLY A 465 34.17 -11.89 2.48
C GLY A 465 34.32 -10.39 2.65
N VAL A 466 33.48 -9.67 1.91
CA VAL A 466 33.48 -8.20 1.80
C VAL A 466 32.06 -7.66 1.82
N ALA A 467 31.88 -6.50 2.43
CA ALA A 467 30.68 -5.67 2.29
C ALA A 467 31.01 -4.43 1.46
N TYR A 468 30.10 -4.09 0.56
CA TYR A 468 30.08 -2.86 -0.22
C TYR A 468 28.92 -2.02 0.28
N ILE A 469 29.20 -0.83 0.80
CA ILE A 469 28.24 0.08 1.40
C ILE A 469 28.26 1.37 0.60
N VAL A 470 27.11 1.99 0.40
CA VAL A 470 27.01 3.31 -0.26
C VAL A 470 26.90 4.43 0.76
N ASP A 471 27.60 5.54 0.50
CA ASP A 471 27.47 6.79 1.25
C ASP A 471 26.65 7.78 0.43
N SER A 472 25.41 8.01 0.85
CA SER A 472 24.42 8.87 0.18
C SER A 472 24.43 10.31 0.69
N SER A 473 25.43 10.70 1.49
CA SER A 473 25.49 11.99 2.19
C SER A 473 24.99 13.21 1.40
N ASN A 474 24.03 13.93 2.00
CA ASN A 474 23.45 15.17 1.46
C ASN A 474 24.51 16.28 1.33
N GLU A 475 25.55 16.22 2.15
CA GLU A 475 26.66 17.14 2.16
C GLU A 475 27.60 16.96 0.94
N GLY A 476 27.44 15.87 0.17
CA GLY A 476 28.11 15.65 -1.12
C GLY A 476 29.47 14.96 -1.03
N ARG A 477 29.82 14.37 0.13
CA ARG A 477 30.99 13.51 0.28
C ARG A 477 30.60 12.05 0.10
N THR A 478 30.12 11.73 -1.10
CA THR A 478 29.62 10.40 -1.46
C THR A 478 30.75 9.50 -1.96
N ALA A 479 30.63 8.21 -1.71
CA ALA A 479 31.59 7.18 -2.13
C ALA A 479 31.00 5.78 -1.94
N PHE A 480 31.70 4.77 -2.43
CA PHE A 480 31.61 3.44 -1.85
C PHE A 480 32.46 3.36 -0.59
N ILE A 481 31.95 2.69 0.43
CA ILE A 481 32.70 2.18 1.58
C ILE A 481 32.85 0.67 1.41
N VAL A 482 34.09 0.18 1.42
CA VAL A 482 34.41 -1.24 1.32
C VAL A 482 34.91 -1.73 2.67
N LEU A 483 34.39 -2.86 3.14
CA LEU A 483 34.71 -3.44 4.45
C LEU A 483 35.15 -4.90 4.28
N ASP A 484 36.39 -5.21 4.68
CA ASP A 484 36.88 -6.58 4.83
C ASP A 484 36.28 -7.19 6.11
N LEU A 485 35.43 -8.19 5.96
CA LEU A 485 34.66 -8.73 7.09
C LEU A 485 35.53 -9.53 8.06
N LYS A 486 36.73 -9.99 7.69
CA LYS A 486 37.56 -10.74 8.63
C LYS A 486 38.35 -9.81 9.54
N THR A 487 38.93 -8.78 8.96
CA THR A 487 39.82 -7.84 9.69
C THR A 487 39.07 -6.66 10.27
N GLY A 488 37.90 -6.32 9.72
CA GLY A 488 37.17 -5.08 10.03
C GLY A 488 37.81 -3.84 9.41
N GLU A 489 38.84 -4.00 8.57
CA GLU A 489 39.44 -2.88 7.86
C GLU A 489 38.49 -2.36 6.78
N SER A 490 38.39 -1.03 6.69
CA SER A 490 37.51 -0.37 5.73
C SER A 490 38.18 0.82 5.04
N TRP A 491 37.76 1.11 3.82
CA TRP A 491 38.25 2.23 3.01
C TRP A 491 37.16 2.77 2.08
N ARG A 492 37.41 3.94 1.50
CA ARG A 492 36.54 4.58 0.51
C ARG A 492 37.07 4.35 -0.91
N ARG A 493 36.17 4.32 -1.90
CA ARG A 493 36.51 4.31 -3.34
C ARG A 493 35.49 5.10 -4.16
N LEU A 494 35.93 5.70 -5.27
CA LEU A 494 35.13 6.62 -6.09
C LEU A 494 34.68 7.84 -5.30
N GLU A 495 35.52 8.30 -4.37
CA GLU A 495 35.18 9.43 -3.54
C GLU A 495 35.02 10.70 -4.39
N GLN A 496 33.83 11.30 -4.34
CA GLN A 496 33.41 12.42 -5.18
C GLN A 496 33.52 12.18 -6.69
N ASP A 497 33.52 10.92 -7.14
CA ASP A 497 33.39 10.62 -8.55
C ASP A 497 32.03 11.10 -9.07
N LYS A 498 31.98 11.67 -10.28
CA LYS A 498 30.73 12.16 -10.88
C LYS A 498 29.61 11.11 -10.94
N SER A 499 29.95 9.82 -10.97
CA SER A 499 28.98 8.72 -11.02
C SER A 499 28.32 8.40 -9.68
N VAL A 500 28.88 8.89 -8.56
CA VAL A 500 28.34 8.68 -7.20
C VAL A 500 27.75 9.97 -6.60
N LEU A 501 27.83 11.09 -7.32
CA LEU A 501 27.30 12.37 -6.90
C LEU A 501 25.84 12.56 -7.34
N ARG A 502 25.12 13.37 -6.57
CA ARG A 502 23.81 13.91 -6.98
C ARG A 502 23.89 14.64 -8.33
N VAL A 503 22.75 14.73 -9.00
CA VAL A 503 22.55 15.60 -10.16
C VAL A 503 22.20 17.02 -9.67
N PRO A 504 22.92 18.07 -10.12
CA PRO A 504 22.61 19.43 -9.74
C PRO A 504 21.24 19.88 -10.25
N ASN A 505 20.45 20.50 -9.35
CA ASN A 505 19.15 21.11 -9.66
C ASN A 505 18.12 20.15 -10.26
N ASP A 506 18.17 18.88 -9.87
CA ASP A 506 17.27 17.85 -10.36
C ASP A 506 15.82 18.03 -9.86
N VAL A 507 14.86 18.02 -10.79
CA VAL A 507 13.43 18.21 -10.52
C VAL A 507 12.68 16.96 -10.99
N PRO A 508 12.53 15.94 -10.13
CA PRO A 508 11.79 14.74 -10.47
C PRO A 508 10.29 15.01 -10.53
N VAL A 509 9.55 14.13 -11.20
CA VAL A 509 8.10 14.17 -11.32
C VAL A 509 7.49 12.99 -10.60
N TYR A 510 6.92 13.21 -9.42
CA TYR A 510 6.19 12.19 -8.67
C TYR A 510 4.70 12.29 -8.96
N GLN A 511 4.10 11.21 -9.46
CA GLN A 511 2.66 11.15 -9.80
C GLN A 511 2.21 12.29 -10.74
N GLY A 512 3.05 12.70 -11.68
CA GLY A 512 2.77 13.80 -12.60
C GLY A 512 2.94 15.20 -12.02
N LYS A 513 3.52 15.34 -10.82
CA LYS A 513 3.80 16.63 -10.17
C LYS A 513 5.31 16.85 -10.04
N PRO A 514 5.86 17.95 -10.59
CA PRO A 514 7.24 18.35 -10.30
C PRO A 514 7.44 18.52 -8.80
N PHE A 515 8.54 17.97 -8.28
CA PHE A 515 8.87 18.00 -6.87
C PHE A 515 10.03 18.94 -6.58
N TYR A 516 9.89 19.73 -5.53
CA TYR A 516 10.93 20.59 -4.98
C TYR A 516 11.03 20.34 -3.48
N LEU A 517 12.25 20.32 -2.96
CA LEU A 517 12.50 20.14 -1.55
C LEU A 517 12.15 21.44 -0.81
N LYS A 518 11.27 21.34 0.20
CA LYS A 518 10.84 22.46 1.03
C LYS A 518 11.17 22.16 2.48
N GLU A 519 12.41 22.40 2.84
CA GLU A 519 12.84 22.30 4.24
C GLU A 519 12.42 23.56 5.00
N LYS A 520 11.79 23.36 6.16
CA LYS A 520 11.27 24.45 6.98
C LYS A 520 12.40 25.42 7.35
N GLY A 521 12.24 26.69 6.97
CA GLY A 521 13.22 27.75 7.26
C GLY A 521 14.36 27.86 6.24
N SER A 522 14.41 26.97 5.24
CA SER A 522 15.33 27.04 4.11
C SER A 522 14.64 27.59 2.86
N PRO A 523 15.37 28.18 1.91
CA PRO A 523 14.87 28.42 0.57
C PRO A 523 14.46 27.10 -0.11
N VAL A 524 13.43 27.16 -0.97
CA VAL A 524 13.05 26.03 -1.83
C VAL A 524 14.26 25.55 -2.62
N SER A 525 14.48 24.24 -2.65
CA SER A 525 15.67 23.62 -3.21
C SER A 525 15.34 22.28 -3.90
N TRP A 526 16.35 21.43 -4.08
CA TRP A 526 16.28 20.12 -4.74
C TRP A 526 16.85 19.06 -3.82
N GLN A 527 16.57 17.79 -4.13
CA GLN A 527 17.16 16.69 -3.38
C GLN A 527 18.68 16.67 -3.49
N GLN A 528 19.32 16.30 -2.39
CA GLN A 528 20.77 16.37 -2.26
C GLN A 528 21.45 15.01 -2.11
N GLU A 529 20.66 13.95 -2.01
CA GLU A 529 21.11 12.58 -1.77
C GLU A 529 21.95 12.05 -2.93
N GLY A 530 23.07 11.43 -2.56
CA GLY A 530 24.03 10.87 -3.51
C GLY A 530 23.78 9.41 -3.84
N LEU A 531 24.87 8.63 -3.82
CA LEU A 531 24.88 7.20 -4.13
C LEU A 531 23.92 6.41 -3.22
N ASP A 532 22.99 5.68 -3.83
CA ASP A 532 21.96 4.92 -3.13
C ASP A 532 21.84 3.50 -3.71
N GLY A 533 21.05 3.34 -4.77
CA GLY A 533 20.77 2.03 -5.37
C GLY A 533 22.05 1.29 -5.75
N ILE A 534 22.23 0.09 -5.21
CA ILE A 534 23.38 -0.78 -5.44
C ILE A 534 22.94 -2.23 -5.65
N GLN A 535 23.48 -2.91 -6.66
CA GLN A 535 23.28 -4.34 -6.84
C GLN A 535 24.53 -5.01 -7.38
N LEU A 536 24.92 -6.12 -6.72
CA LEU A 536 26.02 -6.98 -7.14
C LEU A 536 25.49 -8.05 -8.10
N THR A 537 26.23 -8.34 -9.18
CA THR A 537 25.92 -9.46 -10.09
C THR A 537 26.06 -10.80 -9.35
N PRO A 538 25.34 -11.87 -9.75
CA PRO A 538 25.41 -13.17 -9.06
C PRO A 538 26.81 -13.80 -9.01
N ASP A 539 27.70 -13.43 -9.94
CA ASP A 539 29.09 -13.86 -9.99
C ASP A 539 30.04 -13.00 -9.13
N GLY A 540 29.55 -11.88 -8.60
CA GLY A 540 30.28 -10.89 -7.80
C GLY A 540 31.33 -10.09 -8.55
N LEU A 541 31.36 -10.15 -9.88
CA LEU A 541 32.39 -9.50 -10.69
C LEU A 541 32.11 -8.01 -10.93
N ARG A 542 30.85 -7.58 -10.92
CA ARG A 542 30.46 -6.18 -11.19
C ARG A 542 29.37 -5.71 -10.24
N ILE A 543 29.45 -4.44 -9.84
CA ILE A 543 28.38 -3.74 -9.12
C ILE A 543 27.75 -2.74 -10.06
N TYR A 544 26.41 -2.74 -10.10
CA TYR A 544 25.59 -1.72 -10.72
C TYR A 544 25.07 -0.77 -9.66
N TYR A 545 25.04 0.52 -9.98
CA TYR A 545 24.64 1.53 -9.02
C TYR A 545 24.09 2.79 -9.68
N SER A 546 23.40 3.60 -8.88
CA SER A 546 22.90 4.91 -9.30
C SER A 546 22.76 5.84 -8.08
N PRO A 547 23.14 7.12 -8.20
CA PRO A 547 22.71 8.13 -7.24
C PRO A 547 21.19 8.30 -7.24
N LEU A 548 20.61 8.61 -6.09
CA LEU A 548 19.16 8.71 -5.92
C LEU A 548 18.54 9.77 -6.85
N THR A 549 19.20 10.91 -7.00
CA THR A 549 18.73 12.01 -7.85
C THR A 549 19.20 11.89 -9.31
N SER A 550 19.68 10.73 -9.74
CA SER A 550 20.19 10.52 -11.10
C SER A 550 19.29 9.58 -11.88
N ASP A 551 19.08 9.89 -13.15
CA ASP A 551 18.44 9.01 -14.09
C ASP A 551 19.43 8.10 -14.83
N TYR A 552 20.72 8.11 -14.49
CA TYR A 552 21.75 7.28 -15.12
C TYR A 552 22.03 5.99 -14.34
N LEU A 553 22.31 4.91 -15.07
CA LEU A 553 22.82 3.66 -14.51
C LEU A 553 24.33 3.55 -14.74
N TYR A 554 25.06 3.26 -13.67
CA TYR A 554 26.51 3.02 -13.73
C TYR A 554 26.84 1.60 -13.32
N SER A 555 28.04 1.15 -13.67
CA SER A 555 28.61 -0.06 -13.09
C SER A 555 30.14 0.02 -13.02
N ILE A 556 30.72 -0.79 -12.14
CA ILE A 556 32.18 -0.91 -11.99
C ILE A 556 32.55 -2.37 -11.67
N PRO A 557 33.69 -2.88 -12.18
CA PRO A 557 34.22 -4.16 -11.72
C PRO A 557 34.57 -4.10 -10.23
N THR A 558 34.17 -5.12 -9.47
CA THR A 558 34.36 -5.13 -8.01
C THR A 558 35.81 -5.15 -7.58
N ALA A 559 36.73 -5.59 -8.44
CA ALA A 559 38.17 -5.53 -8.20
C ALA A 559 38.66 -4.10 -8.00
N ASN A 560 38.15 -3.12 -8.75
CA ASN A 560 38.52 -1.71 -8.62
C ASN A 560 38.07 -1.11 -7.27
N LEU A 561 36.92 -1.57 -6.75
CA LEU A 561 36.46 -1.17 -5.42
C LEU A 561 37.33 -1.78 -4.31
N ARG A 562 37.76 -3.04 -4.50
CA ARG A 562 38.55 -3.77 -3.50
C ARG A 562 40.02 -3.37 -3.42
N GLU A 563 40.52 -2.64 -4.42
CA GLU A 563 41.91 -2.17 -4.45
C GLU A 563 42.20 -1.29 -3.23
N ARG A 564 43.38 -1.46 -2.60
CA ARG A 564 43.71 -0.77 -1.35
C ARG A 564 44.32 0.61 -1.60
N ASN A 565 44.13 1.53 -0.65
CA ASN A 565 44.68 2.89 -0.73
C ASN A 565 46.22 2.95 -0.67
N SER A 566 46.89 1.85 -0.35
CA SER A 566 48.34 1.73 -0.53
C SER A 566 48.77 1.77 -2.01
N ASN A 567 47.87 1.46 -2.94
CA ASN A 567 48.09 1.64 -4.36
C ASN A 567 47.72 3.09 -4.76
N PRO A 568 48.69 3.91 -5.18
CA PRO A 568 48.45 5.32 -5.47
C PRO A 568 47.58 5.57 -6.72
N THR A 569 47.41 4.57 -7.61
CA THR A 569 46.55 4.71 -8.81
C THR A 569 45.13 4.22 -8.60
N ALA A 570 44.79 3.68 -7.42
CA ALA A 570 43.54 2.97 -7.19
C ALA A 570 42.27 3.81 -7.49
N GLU A 571 42.25 5.09 -7.12
CA GLU A 571 41.13 5.99 -7.47
C GLU A 571 41.06 6.26 -8.98
N LEU A 572 42.20 6.53 -9.62
CA LEU A 572 42.25 6.80 -11.06
C LEU A 572 41.81 5.58 -11.87
N ASP A 573 42.25 4.39 -11.47
CA ASP A 573 41.87 3.12 -12.09
C ASP A 573 40.38 2.85 -11.88
N ALA A 574 39.84 3.11 -10.69
CA ALA A 574 38.42 2.96 -10.43
C ALA A 574 37.59 3.92 -11.28
N HIS A 575 37.92 5.22 -11.29
CA HIS A 575 37.29 6.23 -12.14
C HIS A 575 37.25 5.79 -13.61
N SER A 576 38.40 5.34 -14.12
CA SER A 576 38.56 4.97 -15.52
C SER A 576 37.79 3.70 -15.91
N ASN A 577 37.44 2.86 -14.93
CA ASN A 577 36.69 1.61 -15.14
C ASN A 577 35.19 1.74 -14.86
N VAL A 578 34.69 2.94 -14.50
CA VAL A 578 33.26 3.20 -14.42
C VAL A 578 32.65 3.13 -15.82
N THR A 579 31.65 2.26 -15.99
CA THR A 579 30.83 2.18 -17.20
C THR A 579 29.52 2.93 -16.96
N ASN A 580 29.21 3.90 -17.82
CA ASN A 580 27.90 4.55 -17.88
C ASN A 580 27.03 3.80 -18.91
N HIS A 581 25.88 3.27 -18.48
CA HIS A 581 24.92 2.53 -19.31
C HIS A 581 23.83 3.40 -19.93
N GLY A 582 23.90 4.72 -19.73
CA GLY A 582 22.89 5.67 -20.16
C GLY A 582 21.76 5.82 -19.15
N GLN A 583 20.70 6.49 -19.59
CA GLN A 583 19.53 6.77 -18.76
C GLN A 583 18.68 5.51 -18.57
N ARG A 584 18.16 5.32 -17.36
CA ARG A 584 17.26 4.23 -16.94
C ARG A 584 15.79 4.66 -16.82
N GLY A 585 15.47 5.85 -17.34
CA GLY A 585 14.09 6.33 -17.50
C GLY A 585 13.54 7.16 -16.34
N GLY A 586 14.32 7.45 -15.30
CA GLY A 586 13.95 8.30 -14.18
C GLY A 586 14.83 8.03 -12.97
N ASN A 587 14.64 8.79 -11.89
CA ASN A 587 15.30 8.61 -10.62
C ASN A 587 14.90 7.29 -9.96
N ALA A 588 15.80 6.72 -9.16
CA ALA A 588 15.54 5.52 -8.38
C ALA A 588 15.93 5.75 -6.95
N ASN A 589 15.41 4.86 -6.13
CA ASN A 589 15.89 4.62 -4.80
C ASN A 589 16.73 3.31 -4.79
N GLY A 590 16.53 2.43 -3.82
CA GLY A 590 17.22 1.17 -3.68
C GLY A 590 17.12 0.25 -4.91
N PHE A 591 18.08 -0.64 -5.06
CA PHE A 591 18.04 -1.74 -6.03
C PHE A 591 17.84 -3.08 -5.31
N GLU A 592 17.56 -4.15 -6.05
CA GLU A 592 17.64 -5.55 -5.61
C GLU A 592 17.98 -6.43 -6.82
N GLY A 593 18.45 -7.66 -6.61
CA GLY A 593 18.82 -8.56 -7.70
C GLY A 593 18.50 -10.02 -7.43
N ASP A 594 18.15 -10.75 -8.48
CA ASP A 594 17.80 -12.17 -8.40
C ASP A 594 18.87 -13.11 -8.96
N SER A 595 18.64 -14.41 -8.78
CA SER A 595 19.47 -15.50 -9.27
C SER A 595 19.59 -15.55 -10.80
N ASN A 596 18.71 -14.88 -11.55
CA ASN A 596 18.77 -14.79 -13.00
C ASN A 596 19.69 -13.66 -13.46
N GLY A 597 20.22 -12.83 -12.55
CA GLY A 597 21.05 -11.67 -12.86
C GLY A 597 20.24 -10.44 -13.28
N LEU A 598 18.94 -10.43 -12.99
CA LEU A 598 18.08 -9.27 -13.20
C LEU A 598 18.27 -8.30 -12.04
N ILE A 599 18.34 -7.00 -12.38
CA ILE A 599 18.48 -5.92 -11.42
C ILE A 599 17.17 -5.15 -11.38
N TYR A 600 16.51 -5.22 -10.23
CA TYR A 600 15.26 -4.54 -9.94
C TYR A 600 15.59 -3.13 -9.45
N GLN A 601 15.09 -2.13 -10.18
CA GLN A 601 15.31 -0.71 -9.92
C GLN A 601 14.00 -0.12 -9.40
N LEU A 602 14.01 0.39 -8.18
CA LEU A 602 12.82 0.99 -7.56
C LEU A 602 12.63 2.41 -8.10
N MET A 603 11.53 2.68 -8.79
CA MET A 603 11.32 3.91 -9.58
C MET A 603 10.16 4.75 -9.03
N PRO A 604 10.39 5.63 -8.03
CA PRO A 604 9.33 6.47 -7.46
C PRO A 604 8.63 7.38 -8.48
N GLU A 605 9.36 7.95 -9.45
CA GLU A 605 8.78 8.82 -10.49
C GLU A 605 7.68 8.13 -11.32
N HIS A 606 7.77 6.80 -11.44
CA HIS A 606 6.88 6.01 -12.29
C HIS A 606 5.87 5.17 -11.53
N ASN A 607 5.89 5.22 -10.21
CA ASN A 607 5.15 4.30 -9.34
C ASN A 607 5.39 2.83 -9.72
N ALA A 608 6.66 2.48 -9.94
CA ALA A 608 7.04 1.25 -10.61
C ALA A 608 8.32 0.64 -10.05
N VAL A 609 8.57 -0.61 -10.46
CA VAL A 609 9.90 -1.23 -10.44
C VAL A 609 10.24 -1.60 -11.87
N PHE A 610 11.42 -1.21 -12.32
CA PHE A 610 11.97 -1.59 -13.61
C PHE A 610 13.01 -2.70 -13.44
N ILE A 611 13.28 -3.43 -14.51
CA ILE A 611 14.32 -4.46 -14.57
C ILE A 611 15.37 -4.03 -15.58
N TYR A 612 16.62 -4.03 -15.14
CA TYR A 612 17.78 -4.04 -16.02
C TYR A 612 18.33 -5.47 -16.10
N ASP A 613 18.38 -6.04 -17.31
CA ASP A 613 18.99 -7.35 -17.55
C ASP A 613 20.49 -7.17 -17.76
N SER A 614 21.28 -7.50 -16.73
CA SER A 614 22.73 -7.38 -16.74
C SER A 614 23.45 -8.58 -17.38
N THR A 615 22.71 -9.60 -17.83
CA THR A 615 23.29 -10.84 -18.34
C THR A 615 23.81 -10.66 -19.77
N SER A 616 24.70 -11.56 -20.19
CA SER A 616 25.19 -11.60 -21.59
C SER A 616 24.09 -11.92 -22.62
N LYS A 617 22.93 -12.42 -22.16
CA LYS A 617 21.76 -12.68 -22.99
C LYS A 617 20.78 -11.51 -23.02
N GLY A 618 20.92 -10.58 -22.09
CA GLY A 618 20.14 -9.35 -22.05
C GLY A 618 20.47 -8.42 -23.20
N ASN A 619 19.55 -7.53 -23.53
CA ASN A 619 19.76 -6.47 -24.51
C ASN A 619 20.39 -5.21 -23.90
N GLY A 620 20.77 -5.24 -22.61
CA GLY A 620 21.31 -4.11 -21.88
C GLY A 620 20.31 -2.96 -21.70
N GLN A 621 19.00 -3.25 -21.73
CA GLN A 621 17.94 -2.26 -21.60
C GLN A 621 17.21 -2.37 -20.26
N THR A 622 16.71 -1.22 -19.82
CA THR A 622 15.77 -1.13 -18.70
C THR A 622 14.35 -1.34 -19.23
N ASN A 623 13.62 -2.28 -18.62
CA ASN A 623 12.25 -2.64 -19.01
C ASN A 623 11.30 -2.51 -17.82
N ALA A 624 10.03 -2.17 -18.07
CA ALA A 624 9.03 -2.16 -17.01
C ALA A 624 8.77 -3.58 -16.50
N TYR A 625 8.71 -3.76 -15.17
CA TYR A 625 8.37 -5.03 -14.55
C TYR A 625 7.05 -4.95 -13.80
N LEU A 626 6.93 -4.01 -12.87
CA LEU A 626 5.70 -3.81 -12.11
C LEU A 626 5.39 -2.32 -12.01
N ARG A 627 4.10 -1.98 -12.07
CA ARG A 627 3.59 -0.62 -11.87
C ARG A 627 2.25 -0.69 -11.18
N ASP A 628 2.08 0.11 -10.13
CA ASP A 628 0.85 0.17 -9.34
C ASP A 628 0.77 1.54 -8.67
N PRO A 629 -0.40 2.22 -8.67
CA PRO A 629 -0.53 3.54 -8.07
C PRO A 629 -0.22 3.57 -6.56
N ARG A 630 -0.26 2.41 -5.88
CA ARG A 630 0.13 2.29 -4.46
C ARG A 630 1.64 2.40 -4.26
N ILE A 631 2.46 2.24 -5.29
CA ILE A 631 3.92 2.35 -5.22
C ILE A 631 4.31 3.82 -5.26
N ILE A 632 4.00 4.55 -4.20
CA ILE A 632 4.24 6.00 -4.14
C ILE A 632 5.74 6.28 -4.07
N TRP A 633 6.41 5.60 -3.14
CA TRP A 633 7.85 5.64 -2.97
C TRP A 633 8.31 4.25 -2.52
N PRO A 634 8.72 3.38 -3.45
CA PRO A 634 9.37 2.12 -3.11
C PRO A 634 10.79 2.43 -2.63
N ASP A 635 11.06 2.21 -1.35
CA ASP A 635 12.33 2.63 -0.75
C ASP A 635 13.38 1.52 -0.80
N GLY A 636 13.13 0.43 -0.09
CA GLY A 636 13.90 -0.79 -0.12
C GLY A 636 13.14 -1.94 -0.77
N ALA A 637 13.91 -2.94 -1.20
CA ALA A 637 13.38 -4.20 -1.69
C ALA A 637 14.15 -5.39 -1.12
N SER A 638 13.44 -6.50 -0.99
CA SER A 638 14.06 -7.76 -0.60
C SER A 638 13.42 -8.93 -1.34
N ILE A 639 14.24 -9.79 -1.92
CA ILE A 639 13.74 -11.06 -2.48
C ILE A 639 13.59 -12.10 -1.38
N GLY A 640 12.40 -12.71 -1.27
CA GLY A 640 12.13 -13.83 -0.39
C GLY A 640 12.57 -15.18 -0.97
N ALA A 641 12.72 -16.18 -0.12
CA ALA A 641 12.98 -17.57 -0.55
C ALA A 641 11.79 -18.20 -1.29
N ASP A 642 10.62 -17.57 -1.19
CA ASP A 642 9.37 -17.94 -1.85
C ASP A 642 9.26 -17.48 -3.32
N GLY A 643 10.30 -16.82 -3.85
CA GLY A 643 10.33 -16.35 -5.24
C GLY A 643 9.55 -15.05 -5.46
N TYR A 644 9.33 -14.26 -4.41
CA TYR A 644 8.73 -12.92 -4.49
C TYR A 644 9.75 -11.85 -4.17
N ILE A 645 9.61 -10.68 -4.81
CA ILE A 645 10.22 -9.44 -4.35
C ILE A 645 9.22 -8.72 -3.43
N TYR A 646 9.71 -8.22 -2.30
CA TYR A 646 8.96 -7.46 -1.30
C TYR A 646 9.47 -6.02 -1.30
N LEU A 647 8.56 -5.06 -1.20
CA LEU A 647 8.83 -3.62 -1.27
C LEU A 647 8.21 -2.95 -0.05
N ASN A 648 8.93 -2.07 0.64
CA ASN A 648 8.31 -1.14 1.58
C ASN A 648 7.94 0.18 0.86
N ILE A 649 6.75 0.69 1.15
CA ILE A 649 6.22 1.93 0.62
C ILE A 649 6.03 2.92 1.76
N ASN A 650 6.85 3.97 1.77
CA ASN A 650 6.94 4.91 2.90
C ASN A 650 6.42 6.31 2.61
N GLN A 651 6.02 6.58 1.36
CA GLN A 651 5.45 7.85 0.93
C GLN A 651 6.39 9.05 1.19
N LEU A 652 7.70 8.87 1.05
CA LEU A 652 8.73 9.88 1.39
C LEU A 652 8.48 11.30 0.82
N PRO A 653 7.97 11.49 -0.41
CA PRO A 653 7.63 12.80 -0.95
C PRO A 653 6.61 13.61 -0.14
N TYR A 654 5.87 12.96 0.76
CA TYR A 654 4.84 13.58 1.59
C TYR A 654 5.25 13.77 3.04
N GLN A 655 6.50 13.45 3.40
CA GLN A 655 7.00 13.62 4.76
C GLN A 655 7.19 15.10 5.13
N PRO A 656 7.16 15.45 6.44
CA PRO A 656 7.21 16.85 6.87
C PRO A 656 8.52 17.54 6.52
N ASP A 657 9.65 16.84 6.59
CA ASP A 657 10.98 17.39 6.33
C ASP A 657 11.12 17.91 4.89
N TRP A 658 10.30 17.39 3.97
CA TRP A 658 10.31 17.79 2.57
C TRP A 658 9.17 18.74 2.19
N ASN A 659 8.27 19.05 3.12
CA ASN A 659 7.01 19.77 2.88
C ASN A 659 6.73 20.85 3.93
N ASP A 660 7.71 21.70 4.25
CA ASP A 660 7.60 22.84 5.18
C ASP A 660 7.11 22.42 6.59
N GLY A 661 7.46 21.22 7.03
CA GLY A 661 7.04 20.65 8.31
C GLY A 661 5.63 20.03 8.30
N ILE A 662 4.98 19.90 7.14
CA ILE A 662 3.64 19.31 7.01
C ILE A 662 3.75 17.84 6.60
N ASP A 663 3.44 16.93 7.53
CA ASP A 663 3.32 15.51 7.20
C ASP A 663 1.99 15.24 6.49
N SER A 664 2.06 14.90 5.20
CA SER A 664 0.90 14.56 4.37
C SER A 664 0.79 13.07 4.10
N ARG A 665 1.67 12.23 4.67
CA ARG A 665 1.61 10.78 4.52
C ARG A 665 0.34 10.24 5.17
N GLN A 666 -0.19 9.12 4.64
CA GLN A 666 -1.45 8.54 5.11
C GLN A 666 -1.26 7.09 5.53
N TYR A 667 -1.49 6.81 6.81
CA TYR A 667 -1.46 5.45 7.34
C TYR A 667 -2.61 4.57 6.79
N PRO A 668 -2.41 3.24 6.75
CA PRO A 668 -1.16 2.55 7.09
C PRO A 668 -0.09 2.72 5.99
N GLY A 669 1.19 2.57 6.36
CA GLY A 669 2.24 2.24 5.39
C GLY A 669 1.92 0.93 4.67
N ALA A 670 2.70 0.56 3.65
CA ALA A 670 2.44 -0.67 2.92
C ALA A 670 3.71 -1.45 2.61
N ILE A 671 3.66 -2.75 2.84
CA ILE A 671 4.56 -3.73 2.23
C ILE A 671 3.81 -4.38 1.07
N LEU A 672 4.38 -4.28 -0.13
CA LEU A 672 3.87 -4.91 -1.35
C LEU A 672 4.78 -6.06 -1.75
N ARG A 673 4.24 -7.05 -2.46
CA ARG A 673 5.06 -8.11 -3.07
C ARG A 673 4.60 -8.47 -4.47
N ALA A 674 5.53 -8.91 -5.30
CA ALA A 674 5.27 -9.39 -6.66
C ALA A 674 6.11 -10.65 -6.98
N LYS A 675 5.58 -11.56 -7.78
CA LYS A 675 6.25 -12.80 -8.14
C LYS A 675 7.36 -12.53 -9.15
N LEU A 676 8.57 -13.02 -8.86
CA LEU A 676 9.72 -12.83 -9.73
C LEU A 676 9.51 -13.48 -11.11
N PRO A 677 9.96 -12.83 -12.20
CA PRO A 677 9.98 -13.42 -13.53
C PRO A 677 10.96 -14.59 -13.60
N GLY A 678 10.71 -15.51 -14.55
CA GLY A 678 11.65 -16.58 -14.89
C GLY A 678 12.03 -17.50 -13.72
N ASN A 679 11.15 -17.64 -12.72
CA ASN A 679 11.43 -18.37 -11.47
C ASN A 679 12.70 -17.88 -10.75
N GLY A 680 12.99 -16.58 -10.82
CA GLY A 680 14.08 -15.98 -10.08
C GLY A 680 13.95 -16.22 -8.57
N THR A 681 15.08 -16.36 -7.89
CA THR A 681 15.17 -16.53 -6.44
C THR A 681 16.22 -15.59 -5.86
N LYS A 682 16.35 -15.57 -4.52
CA LYS A 682 17.46 -14.87 -3.85
C LYS A 682 18.81 -15.35 -4.38
N ILE A 683 19.77 -14.43 -4.55
CA ILE A 683 21.14 -14.77 -4.94
C ILE A 683 21.83 -15.47 -3.77
N SER A 684 22.21 -16.74 -3.95
CA SER A 684 22.97 -17.52 -2.95
C SER A 684 24.41 -17.82 -3.38
N SER A 685 24.73 -17.61 -4.66
CA SER A 685 26.07 -17.81 -5.25
C SER A 685 27.14 -16.86 -4.68
N LEU A 686 26.73 -15.76 -4.07
CA LEU A 686 27.62 -14.82 -3.39
C LEU A 686 27.95 -15.24 -1.96
N TYR A 687 27.26 -16.25 -1.41
CA TYR A 687 27.43 -16.67 -0.02
C TYR A 687 28.00 -18.09 0.11
N SER A 688 28.18 -18.77 -1.02
CA SER A 688 28.66 -20.15 -1.08
C SER A 688 29.47 -20.37 -2.35
N GLY A 689 30.40 -21.32 -2.31
CA GLY A 689 31.27 -21.64 -3.45
C GLY A 689 32.51 -20.75 -3.58
N SER A 690 33.17 -20.87 -4.73
CA SER A 690 34.43 -20.17 -5.03
C SER A 690 34.18 -18.96 -5.94
N TYR A 691 34.86 -17.85 -5.67
CA TYR A 691 34.95 -16.71 -6.56
C TYR A 691 35.43 -17.19 -7.95
N PRO A 692 34.73 -16.87 -9.05
CA PRO A 692 35.14 -17.29 -10.37
C PRO A 692 36.51 -16.68 -10.69
N GLY A 693 37.47 -17.53 -11.05
CA GLY A 693 38.77 -17.05 -11.49
C GLY A 693 38.59 -16.10 -12.67
N THR A 694 39.32 -14.98 -12.66
CA THR A 694 39.36 -14.09 -13.82
C THR A 694 39.92 -14.89 -15.00
N ALA A 695 39.09 -15.16 -16.01
CA ALA A 695 39.61 -15.42 -17.34
C ALA A 695 40.35 -14.13 -17.72
N ARG A 696 41.68 -14.23 -17.75
CA ARG A 696 42.58 -13.14 -18.14
C ARG A 696 42.29 -12.66 -19.56
#